data_AF-A0AAW2BIH1-F1
#
_entry.id   AF-A0AAW2BIH1-F1
#
_cell.length_a   1.000
_cell.length_b   1.000
_cell.length_c   1.000
_cell.angle_alpha   90.00
_cell.angle_beta   90.00
_cell.angle_gamma   90.00
#
_symmetry.space_group_name_H-M   'P 1'
#
loop_
_entity.id
_entity.type
_entity.pdbx_description
1 polymer ?
#
loop_
_entity_poly.entity_id
_entity_poly.type
_entity_poly.pdbx_seq_one_letter_code
_entity_poly.pdbx_strand_id
1 'polypeptide(L)'
;MLQVGCEVRTECQVQYVVKNPYDTCQEEGKNSKKRRWRVYLNEIDYITSDFVVLSAGVLGTTEILFQSQMRGLKLSDALGSGFSCNGNNVACLAGSPAPLNSIGLDRKQLSKIPFQERPGPSISSSYTSSLGFTIQSAVLPTAYPHLLFKGIVSYGWPTGHWLFHGIIEKIRHILGFKACQAIVLNAMGYDDSDGKIMWDKDKNRICFSPPHDPLLPQKVKAFQKLTKKLGGILFLSRYRSASVHLLGGCNASSDPSYGVCNPSGQVFDPESSVMVHQGLYVCDGSLIPCSVGINPSLTIASAAEYVSRHLVKDVLKYKSIEIASQNPHSVSNKNVKSDQRSVVTFEETMRGYVGGMQCTVFLKMKMNAQEQKGLSDCHPLLRGKVGGYVELKAIERDKLHIIDGKVSLCEVDYRTPYTQYMHYHLLLAGSSGLRYIIQGRKIMTPYLFALYAWRESTTLHVTFKKVAENNSKEDMMLLKGRLSVSMVELLKSLISLRGNNRGRFICHLLYTLYRTYFVQKPQGSHKDFPPKDLYYKFYPSSTLHEIKTEDGFTISCRQWKCTHNSSKLEGPKKLYPVLLLNGYSSDSYWLPTEPNDLVRTLLEEGHEIWLLQPRLHPLNPSNKFTIEDIGRFDVPAAINRILELHGQHIKIHVVAHCVGGLVIHIALMGGHVSATNIASLSCTNTSMFFKLNTLSMFKMWLPLLPVSSLSYSWKNKILPMLETSKSSLRHRLLKSMALMIPRYERCTCNECELFSGLFGNAFWHENLSPSMHYWLNKENVTMLPMAAFPHLRKICNAGNIVDSKGNNSYLIHPERMSLPTLYISGGRTILATPKTSFLANKYMKLHQPGFRHERVVVEGFGHSDLLIGEESYKKVFPHILSHIRSAERENGAISAGGRKYSKEAMDWEDDPYEEYGGFSTWFSPFVVILLFSMLVALCLSIFNF
;
A
#
# COMPACT_ATOMS: atom_id res chain seq x y z
N MET A 1 14.30 -2.55 -47.61
CA MET A 1 14.59 -3.75 -46.81
C MET A 1 14.05 -3.56 -45.41
N LEU A 2 12.85 -4.09 -45.13
CA LEU A 2 12.25 -4.19 -43.80
C LEU A 2 11.23 -5.35 -43.90
N GLN A 3 11.69 -6.54 -44.29
CA GLN A 3 10.82 -7.70 -44.43
C GLN A 3 11.54 -8.93 -43.88
N VAL A 4 10.77 -9.71 -43.10
CA VAL A 4 11.08 -10.91 -42.31
C VAL A 4 11.38 -10.63 -40.82
N GLY A 5 10.35 -10.78 -39.98
CA GLY A 5 10.49 -10.95 -38.52
C GLY A 5 10.44 -9.71 -37.62
N CYS A 6 10.24 -8.51 -38.16
CA CYS A 6 10.15 -7.27 -37.37
C CYS A 6 8.71 -6.74 -37.32
N GLU A 7 8.23 -6.38 -36.12
CA GLU A 7 6.97 -5.65 -35.92
C GLU A 7 7.30 -4.16 -35.69
N VAL A 8 6.90 -3.29 -36.62
CA VAL A 8 7.07 -1.84 -36.49
C VAL A 8 5.78 -1.23 -35.95
N ARG A 9 5.88 -0.50 -34.84
CA ARG A 9 4.77 0.24 -34.24
C ARG A 9 5.03 1.73 -34.32
N THR A 10 4.16 2.44 -35.03
CA THR A 10 4.15 3.92 -35.10
C THR A 10 3.15 4.50 -34.11
N GLU A 11 3.14 5.82 -33.94
CA GLU A 11 2.23 6.54 -33.01
C GLU A 11 2.36 6.13 -31.53
N CYS A 12 3.45 5.45 -31.18
CA CYS A 12 3.80 5.07 -29.81
C CYS A 12 5.09 5.78 -29.43
N GLN A 13 5.14 6.38 -28.24
CA GLN A 13 6.34 6.98 -27.69
C GLN A 13 6.84 6.11 -26.54
N VAL A 14 8.12 5.71 -26.57
CA VAL A 14 8.78 5.10 -25.41
C VAL A 14 9.17 6.23 -24.46
N GLN A 15 8.76 6.13 -23.19
CA GLN A 15 9.05 7.16 -22.18
C GLN A 15 10.26 6.81 -21.32
N TYR A 16 10.39 5.54 -20.92
CA TYR A 16 11.48 5.07 -20.05
C TYR A 16 11.58 3.54 -20.06
N VAL A 17 12.67 3.03 -19.49
CA VAL A 17 12.97 1.60 -19.37
C VAL A 17 13.29 1.28 -17.92
N VAL A 18 12.74 0.19 -17.40
CA VAL A 18 12.98 -0.27 -16.01
C VAL A 18 13.39 -1.74 -16.02
N LYS A 19 14.39 -2.09 -15.21
CA LYS A 19 14.76 -3.48 -14.97
C LYS A 19 13.61 -4.21 -14.28
N ASN A 20 13.25 -5.40 -14.76
CA ASN A 20 12.08 -6.12 -14.26
C ASN A 20 12.26 -6.43 -12.76
N PRO A 21 11.34 -5.97 -11.89
CA PRO A 21 11.55 -6.06 -10.45
C PRO A 21 11.51 -7.49 -9.88
N TYR A 22 11.03 -8.46 -10.66
CA TYR A 22 10.86 -9.85 -10.23
C TYR A 22 11.94 -10.81 -10.74
N ASP A 23 13.03 -10.30 -11.32
CA ASP A 23 14.16 -11.13 -11.78
C ASP A 23 14.91 -11.77 -10.59
N THR A 24 14.71 -11.25 -9.36
CA THR A 24 15.31 -11.73 -8.10
C THR A 24 14.32 -12.35 -7.11
N CYS A 25 13.00 -12.35 -7.38
CA CYS A 25 12.02 -13.00 -6.50
C CYS A 25 11.70 -14.42 -7.00
N GLN A 26 12.25 -15.42 -6.31
CA GLN A 26 11.72 -16.78 -6.32
C GLN A 26 10.33 -16.77 -5.64
N GLU A 27 9.28 -16.40 -6.37
CA GLU A 27 7.92 -16.78 -5.97
C GLU A 27 7.68 -18.23 -6.39
N GLU A 28 7.50 -19.09 -5.39
CA GLU A 28 7.17 -20.50 -5.54
C GLU A 28 5.93 -20.69 -6.43
N GLY A 29 6.07 -21.48 -7.51
CA GLY A 29 4.93 -22.19 -8.09
C GLY A 29 4.58 -21.94 -9.57
N LYS A 30 5.19 -21.00 -10.30
CA LYS A 30 5.03 -20.91 -11.77
C LYS A 30 6.33 -20.52 -12.48
N ASN A 31 6.98 -21.51 -13.10
CA ASN A 31 8.14 -21.34 -13.98
C ASN A 31 7.76 -20.64 -15.31
N SER A 32 7.49 -19.34 -15.27
CA SER A 32 7.69 -18.49 -16.45
C SER A 32 8.84 -17.53 -16.16
N LYS A 33 10.00 -17.77 -16.79
CA LYS A 33 11.11 -16.80 -16.77
C LYS A 33 10.58 -15.47 -17.27
N LYS A 34 10.56 -14.46 -16.39
CA LYS A 34 10.10 -13.12 -16.72
C LYS A 34 11.25 -12.40 -17.45
N ARG A 35 10.95 -11.76 -18.59
CA ARG A 35 11.96 -11.05 -19.39
C ARG A 35 12.64 -9.92 -18.60
N ARG A 36 13.91 -9.63 -18.91
CA ARG A 36 14.77 -8.71 -18.12
C ARG A 36 14.28 -7.27 -18.00
N TRP A 37 13.70 -6.73 -19.07
CA TRP A 37 13.37 -5.30 -19.18
C TRP A 37 11.88 -5.07 -19.38
N ARG A 38 11.38 -3.96 -18.80
CA ARG A 38 10.07 -3.37 -19.09
C ARG A 38 10.28 -2.03 -19.78
N VAL A 39 9.74 -1.90 -20.99
CA VAL A 39 9.80 -0.70 -21.82
C VAL A 39 8.44 -0.01 -21.77
N TYR A 40 8.36 1.13 -21.12
CA TYR A 40 7.10 1.83 -20.86
C TYR A 40 6.75 2.78 -22.00
N LEU A 41 5.51 2.64 -22.49
CA LEU A 41 4.92 3.51 -23.52
C LEU A 41 4.15 4.68 -22.88
N ASN A 42 3.73 4.50 -21.64
CA ASN A 42 3.16 5.52 -20.77
C ASN A 42 3.36 5.08 -19.31
N GLU A 43 2.75 5.75 -18.34
CA GLU A 43 2.89 5.42 -16.90
C GLU A 43 2.39 4.02 -16.51
N ILE A 44 1.66 3.30 -17.38
CA ILE A 44 0.98 2.05 -17.06
C ILE A 44 1.31 0.94 -18.06
N ASP A 45 1.30 1.26 -19.36
CA ASP A 45 1.48 0.30 -20.45
C ASP A 45 2.96 0.11 -20.75
N TYR A 46 3.38 -1.16 -20.75
CA TYR A 46 4.75 -1.53 -21.06
C TYR A 46 4.81 -2.81 -21.88
N ILE A 47 5.93 -2.97 -22.59
CA ILE A 47 6.33 -4.19 -23.28
C ILE A 47 7.48 -4.83 -22.50
N THR A 48 7.63 -6.14 -22.58
CA THR A 48 8.75 -6.85 -21.94
C THR A 48 9.73 -7.40 -22.97
N SER A 49 11.03 -7.26 -22.71
CA SER A 49 12.10 -7.74 -23.60
C SER A 49 13.33 -8.16 -22.80
N ASP A 50 14.15 -9.05 -23.36
CA ASP A 50 15.44 -9.42 -22.77
C ASP A 50 16.56 -8.50 -23.23
N PHE A 51 16.39 -7.92 -24.42
CA PHE A 51 17.29 -6.94 -25.01
C PHE A 51 16.50 -5.68 -25.40
N VAL A 52 17.07 -4.50 -25.14
CA VAL A 52 16.56 -3.18 -25.48
C VAL A 52 17.68 -2.42 -26.17
N VAL A 53 17.42 -1.91 -27.37
CA VAL A 53 18.36 -1.07 -28.12
C VAL A 53 17.73 0.31 -28.27
N LEU A 54 18.34 1.32 -27.67
CA LEU A 54 17.91 2.72 -27.77
C LEU A 54 18.56 3.37 -28.99
N SER A 55 17.73 3.88 -29.89
CA SER A 55 18.11 4.61 -31.10
C SER A 55 17.10 5.74 -31.37
N ALA A 56 16.85 6.57 -30.35
CA ALA A 56 15.87 7.65 -30.39
C ALA A 56 16.49 9.00 -30.79
N GLY A 57 17.75 8.99 -31.25
CA GLY A 57 18.54 10.19 -31.51
C GLY A 57 19.07 10.78 -30.21
N VAL A 58 20.01 11.71 -30.30
CA VAL A 58 20.76 12.22 -29.14
C VAL A 58 19.86 12.68 -28.00
N LEU A 59 18.90 13.54 -28.31
CA LEU A 59 17.99 14.09 -27.30
C LEU A 59 17.02 13.04 -26.77
N GLY A 60 16.44 12.21 -27.64
CA GLY A 60 15.44 11.20 -27.25
C GLY A 60 16.04 10.06 -26.42
N THR A 61 17.22 9.57 -26.80
CA THR A 61 17.93 8.52 -26.06
C THR A 61 18.32 9.03 -24.67
N THR A 62 18.88 10.24 -24.60
CA THR A 62 19.25 10.87 -23.32
C THR A 62 18.01 11.13 -22.44
N GLU A 63 16.89 11.58 -23.03
CA GLU A 63 15.62 11.77 -22.32
C GLU A 63 15.09 10.47 -21.71
N ILE A 64 15.06 9.38 -22.50
CA ILE A 64 14.63 8.05 -22.03
C ILE A 64 15.50 7.60 -20.85
N LEU A 65 16.83 7.79 -20.93
CA LEU A 65 17.75 7.40 -19.86
C LEU A 65 17.59 8.27 -18.60
N PHE A 66 17.42 9.59 -18.70
CA PHE A 66 17.11 10.43 -17.54
C PHE A 66 15.79 10.03 -16.87
N GLN A 67 14.75 9.78 -17.65
CA GLN A 67 13.45 9.31 -17.13
C GLN A 67 13.56 7.92 -16.48
N SER A 68 14.45 7.07 -16.99
CA SER A 68 14.76 5.76 -16.41
C SER A 68 15.53 5.90 -15.09
N GLN A 69 16.48 6.85 -15.02
CA GLN A 69 17.25 7.17 -13.80
C GLN A 69 16.34 7.65 -12.67
N MET A 70 15.36 8.52 -12.98
CA MET A 70 14.35 8.96 -12.01
C MET A 70 13.49 7.81 -11.46
N ARG A 71 13.49 6.65 -12.12
CA ARG A 71 12.76 5.43 -11.73
C ARG A 71 13.70 4.33 -11.23
N GLY A 72 14.88 4.73 -10.76
CA GLY A 72 15.83 3.88 -10.06
C GLY A 72 16.76 3.08 -10.96
N LEU A 73 16.85 3.37 -12.26
CA LEU A 73 17.92 2.83 -13.10
C LEU A 73 19.23 3.56 -12.76
N LYS A 74 20.18 2.88 -12.13
CA LYS A 74 21.49 3.45 -11.84
C LYS A 74 22.25 3.66 -13.15
N LEU A 75 22.68 4.88 -13.41
CA LEU A 75 23.40 5.27 -14.64
C LEU A 75 24.64 6.07 -14.25
N SER A 76 25.61 6.14 -15.16
CA SER A 76 26.79 6.99 -15.02
C SER A 76 26.42 8.47 -14.84
N ASP A 77 27.15 9.17 -13.97
CA ASP A 77 27.07 10.63 -13.79
C ASP A 77 27.51 11.42 -15.05
N ALA A 78 28.16 10.75 -16.01
CA ALA A 78 28.50 11.33 -17.31
C ALA A 78 27.28 11.45 -18.25
N LEU A 79 26.09 10.98 -17.85
CA LEU A 79 24.87 11.10 -18.65
C LEU A 79 24.58 12.55 -19.02
N GLY A 80 24.42 12.79 -20.32
CA GLY A 80 24.21 14.11 -20.91
C GLY A 80 25.48 14.95 -21.08
N SER A 81 26.65 14.48 -20.60
CA SER A 81 27.93 15.16 -20.81
C SER A 81 28.53 14.85 -22.18
N GLY A 82 29.44 15.70 -22.63
CA GLY A 82 30.14 15.51 -23.90
C GLY A 82 29.24 15.77 -25.12
N PHE A 83 28.23 16.62 -24.98
CA PHE A 83 27.27 16.92 -26.03
C PHE A 83 27.90 17.84 -27.08
N SER A 84 27.81 17.43 -28.34
CA SER A 84 28.36 18.14 -29.48
C SER A 84 27.24 18.52 -30.46
N CYS A 85 27.37 19.73 -31.02
CA CYS A 85 26.57 20.20 -32.13
C CYS A 85 27.27 19.92 -33.47
N ASN A 86 28.38 19.17 -33.45
CA ASN A 86 29.24 18.88 -34.59
C ASN A 86 29.73 20.16 -35.30
N GLY A 87 29.89 21.24 -34.52
CA GLY A 87 30.24 22.58 -34.99
C GLY A 87 29.28 23.13 -36.05
N ASN A 88 28.03 22.66 -36.08
CA ASN A 88 27.05 23.06 -37.08
C ASN A 88 26.61 24.51 -36.93
N ASN A 89 26.57 25.20 -38.07
CA ASN A 89 26.02 26.54 -38.21
C ASN A 89 25.22 26.63 -39.50
N VAL A 90 23.93 26.93 -39.37
CA VAL A 90 23.02 27.04 -40.52
C VAL A 90 22.82 28.50 -40.90
N ALA A 91 23.02 28.79 -42.18
CA ALA A 91 22.77 30.06 -42.82
C ALA A 91 21.81 29.88 -44.00
N CYS A 92 20.99 30.89 -44.28
CA CYS A 92 20.18 30.96 -45.48
C CYS A 92 20.62 32.17 -46.29
N LEU A 93 20.93 31.95 -47.56
CA LEU A 93 21.24 33.00 -48.51
C LEU A 93 20.03 33.12 -49.43
N ALA A 94 19.43 34.31 -49.51
CA ALA A 94 18.27 34.56 -50.37
C ALA A 94 18.50 35.74 -51.31
N GLY A 95 17.73 35.81 -52.39
CA GLY A 95 17.80 36.94 -53.33
C GLY A 95 18.94 36.84 -54.35
N SER A 96 19.48 35.63 -54.60
CA SER A 96 20.64 35.46 -55.47
C SER A 96 20.28 35.34 -56.95
N PRO A 97 20.98 36.05 -57.86
CA PRO A 97 20.84 35.88 -59.30
C PRO A 97 21.59 34.65 -59.84
N ALA A 98 22.40 33.97 -59.01
CA ALA A 98 23.16 32.79 -59.43
C ALA A 98 22.25 31.55 -59.60
N PRO A 99 22.58 30.63 -60.54
CA PRO A 99 21.90 29.35 -60.66
C PRO A 99 22.39 28.38 -59.58
N LEU A 100 21.69 28.34 -58.44
CA LEU A 100 22.04 27.61 -57.22
C LEU A 100 21.46 26.19 -57.12
N ASN A 101 20.51 25.80 -57.98
CA ASN A 101 19.87 24.47 -58.00
C ASN A 101 19.53 23.94 -56.59
N SER A 102 18.91 24.78 -55.78
CA SER A 102 18.76 24.60 -54.33
C SER A 102 17.31 24.36 -53.90
N ILE A 103 16.40 24.15 -54.85
CA ILE A 103 14.98 23.85 -54.61
C ILE A 103 14.69 22.46 -55.17
N GLY A 104 13.97 21.65 -54.40
CA GLY A 104 13.53 20.32 -54.81
C GLY A 104 12.64 20.39 -56.04
N LEU A 105 12.68 19.33 -56.85
CA LEU A 105 11.85 19.21 -58.04
C LEU A 105 10.50 18.58 -57.71
N ASP A 106 9.42 19.08 -58.30
CA ASP A 106 8.14 18.40 -58.26
C ASP A 106 8.14 17.15 -59.17
N ARG A 107 7.10 16.31 -59.05
CA ARG A 107 6.99 15.06 -59.82
C ARG A 107 7.01 15.26 -61.34
N LYS A 108 6.53 16.41 -61.85
CA LYS A 108 6.49 16.73 -63.29
C LYS A 108 7.82 17.28 -63.80
N GLN A 109 8.57 17.98 -62.94
CA GLN A 109 9.91 18.49 -63.22
C GLN A 109 10.95 17.36 -63.17
N LEU A 110 10.79 16.43 -62.23
CA LEU A 110 11.70 15.29 -62.06
C LEU A 110 11.79 14.41 -63.31
N SER A 111 10.71 14.28 -64.10
CA SER A 111 10.71 13.51 -65.35
C SER A 111 11.28 14.28 -66.54
N LYS A 112 11.29 15.63 -66.50
CA LYS A 112 11.76 16.50 -67.58
C LYS A 112 13.24 16.86 -67.48
N ILE A 113 13.78 16.92 -66.27
CA ILE A 113 15.17 17.31 -66.02
C ILE A 113 16.07 16.05 -66.04
N PRO A 114 17.17 16.03 -66.83
CA PRO A 114 18.14 14.94 -66.84
C PRO A 114 18.70 14.68 -65.43
N PHE A 115 18.99 13.42 -65.10
CA PHE A 115 19.42 13.03 -63.74
C PHE A 115 20.63 13.83 -63.23
N GLN A 116 21.57 14.15 -64.11
CA GLN A 116 22.80 14.91 -63.83
C GLN A 116 22.54 16.38 -63.45
N GLU A 117 21.41 16.94 -63.88
CA GLU A 117 21.02 18.32 -63.61
C GLU A 117 20.03 18.43 -62.44
N ARG A 118 19.61 17.30 -61.87
CA ARG A 118 18.70 17.29 -60.72
C ARG A 118 19.45 17.73 -59.46
N PRO A 119 18.84 18.58 -58.63
CA PRO A 119 19.38 18.87 -57.31
C PRO A 119 19.44 17.58 -56.48
N GLY A 120 20.49 17.42 -55.68
CA GLY A 120 20.67 16.25 -54.82
C GLY A 120 19.49 16.06 -53.84
N PRO A 121 19.25 14.83 -53.34
CA PRO A 121 18.07 14.50 -52.54
C PRO A 121 17.96 15.27 -51.21
N SER A 122 19.07 15.82 -50.71
CA SER A 122 19.08 16.72 -49.53
C SER A 122 20.29 17.66 -49.52
N ILE A 123 21.46 17.20 -49.99
CA ILE A 123 22.69 18.00 -50.12
C ILE A 123 23.06 18.08 -51.60
N SER A 124 23.33 19.28 -52.12
CA SER A 124 23.70 19.48 -53.54
C SER A 124 25.20 19.62 -53.77
N SER A 125 25.95 20.14 -52.80
CA SER A 125 27.41 20.29 -52.88
C SER A 125 28.04 20.31 -51.49
N SER A 126 29.31 19.92 -51.40
CA SER A 126 30.10 19.93 -50.17
C SER A 126 31.50 20.45 -50.48
N TYR A 127 32.01 21.35 -49.66
CA TYR A 127 33.36 21.91 -49.79
C TYR A 127 34.04 21.98 -48.42
N THR A 128 35.18 21.32 -48.29
CA THR A 128 36.00 21.35 -47.07
C THR A 128 37.06 22.44 -47.21
N SER A 129 37.04 23.40 -46.30
CA SER A 129 38.00 24.51 -46.27
C SER A 129 39.30 24.09 -45.59
N SER A 130 40.43 24.65 -46.05
CA SER A 130 41.71 24.58 -45.34
C SER A 130 41.68 25.21 -43.95
N LEU A 131 40.63 25.99 -43.64
CA LEU A 131 40.36 26.56 -42.32
C LEU A 131 39.75 25.57 -41.33
N GLY A 132 39.63 24.28 -41.68
CA GLY A 132 39.22 23.22 -40.76
C GLY A 132 37.70 23.05 -40.58
N PHE A 133 36.89 23.55 -41.52
CA PHE A 133 35.43 23.34 -41.52
C PHE A 133 34.89 23.05 -42.92
N THR A 134 33.77 22.32 -42.99
CA THR A 134 33.11 21.91 -44.24
C THR A 134 31.80 22.66 -44.41
N ILE A 135 31.58 23.25 -45.59
CA ILE A 135 30.32 23.89 -45.97
C ILE A 135 29.56 22.96 -46.90
N GLN A 136 28.30 22.69 -46.59
CA GLN A 136 27.37 21.96 -47.43
C GLN A 136 26.20 22.84 -47.84
N SER A 137 25.77 22.72 -49.09
CA SER A 137 24.50 23.28 -49.54
C SER A 137 23.38 22.28 -49.36
N ALA A 138 22.27 22.72 -48.78
CA ALA A 138 21.06 21.93 -48.63
C ALA A 138 19.98 22.37 -49.63
N VAL A 139 19.25 21.39 -50.13
CA VAL A 139 18.14 21.57 -51.07
C VAL A 139 16.84 21.72 -50.27
N LEU A 140 16.11 22.80 -50.52
CA LEU A 140 14.81 23.07 -49.89
C LEU A 140 13.70 22.32 -50.63
N PRO A 141 12.90 21.46 -49.96
CA PRO A 141 11.79 20.76 -50.61
C PRO A 141 10.75 21.73 -51.21
N THR A 142 10.18 21.41 -52.36
CA THR A 142 9.17 22.27 -53.04
C THR A 142 7.91 22.51 -52.20
N ALA A 143 7.56 21.56 -51.33
CA ALA A 143 6.41 21.65 -50.43
C ALA A 143 6.63 22.58 -49.22
N TYR A 144 7.85 23.09 -49.04
CA TYR A 144 8.22 23.90 -47.87
C TYR A 144 7.85 25.39 -48.07
N PRO A 145 7.18 26.07 -47.12
CA PRO A 145 6.80 27.47 -47.29
C PRO A 145 8.02 28.41 -47.30
N HIS A 146 8.20 29.19 -48.39
CA HIS A 146 9.31 30.15 -48.57
C HIS A 146 9.50 31.17 -47.42
N LEU A 147 8.48 31.40 -46.58
CA LEU A 147 8.53 32.38 -45.48
C LEU A 147 9.12 31.86 -44.15
N LEU A 148 9.11 30.55 -43.87
CA LEU A 148 9.42 30.03 -42.53
C LEU A 148 10.90 30.20 -42.14
N PHE A 149 11.83 30.08 -43.08
CA PHE A 149 13.26 30.32 -42.82
C PHE A 149 13.59 31.80 -42.59
N LYS A 150 12.83 32.72 -43.21
CA LYS A 150 13.06 34.18 -43.07
C LYS A 150 12.63 34.69 -41.68
N GLY A 151 11.63 34.07 -41.04
CA GLY A 151 11.03 34.53 -39.78
C GLY A 151 11.53 33.87 -38.47
N ILE A 152 12.00 32.62 -38.51
CA ILE A 152 12.39 31.86 -37.30
C ILE A 152 13.90 31.97 -37.00
N VAL A 153 14.70 32.37 -37.99
CA VAL A 153 16.15 32.12 -38.03
C VAL A 153 16.97 33.38 -38.33
N SER A 154 16.46 34.60 -38.08
CA SER A 154 17.22 35.82 -38.39
C SER A 154 17.39 36.76 -37.20
N TYR A 155 18.62 37.24 -36.99
CA TYR A 155 18.89 38.54 -36.37
C TYR A 155 18.12 39.61 -37.15
N GLY A 156 17.70 40.69 -36.49
CA GLY A 156 16.82 41.74 -37.05
C GLY A 156 17.06 42.03 -38.55
N TRP A 157 15.96 42.27 -39.27
CA TRP A 157 15.96 42.56 -40.71
C TRP A 157 17.08 43.57 -41.05
N PRO A 158 17.97 43.27 -42.01
CA PRO A 158 18.97 44.25 -42.43
C PRO A 158 18.27 45.56 -42.83
N THR A 159 18.88 46.69 -42.45
CA THR A 159 18.34 48.04 -42.69
C THR A 159 17.95 48.21 -44.17
N GLY A 160 16.65 48.39 -44.42
CA GLY A 160 16.08 48.63 -45.76
C GLY A 160 15.18 47.54 -46.34
N HIS A 161 14.81 46.48 -45.62
CA HIS A 161 13.92 45.41 -46.14
C HIS A 161 12.65 45.18 -45.29
N TRP A 162 11.49 45.31 -45.93
CA TRP A 162 10.14 45.25 -45.34
C TRP A 162 9.38 43.96 -45.73
N LEU A 163 8.31 43.64 -44.99
CA LEU A 163 7.44 42.46 -45.12
C LEU A 163 6.93 42.21 -46.56
N PHE A 164 6.87 43.26 -47.38
CA PHE A 164 6.38 43.22 -48.77
C PHE A 164 7.35 42.59 -49.79
N HIS A 165 8.61 42.31 -49.43
CA HIS A 165 9.58 41.74 -50.38
C HIS A 165 9.23 40.29 -50.83
N GLY A 166 8.59 39.51 -49.96
CA GLY A 166 8.08 38.17 -50.31
C GLY A 166 6.86 38.20 -51.24
N ILE A 167 6.09 39.30 -51.22
CA ILE A 167 4.97 39.55 -52.13
C ILE A 167 5.50 39.98 -53.51
N ILE A 168 6.53 40.84 -53.53
CA ILE A 168 7.23 41.26 -54.75
C ILE A 168 7.91 40.07 -55.47
N GLU A 169 8.52 39.13 -54.74
CA GLU A 169 9.07 37.89 -55.32
C GLU A 169 7.98 37.00 -55.96
N LYS A 170 6.82 36.87 -55.31
CA LYS A 170 5.66 36.13 -55.87
C LYS A 170 5.11 36.80 -57.14
N ILE A 171 5.00 38.13 -57.14
CA ILE A 171 4.55 38.92 -58.30
C ILE A 171 5.55 38.79 -59.46
N ARG A 172 6.86 38.87 -59.19
CA ARG A 172 7.92 38.65 -60.21
C ARG A 172 7.90 37.24 -60.81
N HIS A 173 7.61 36.22 -59.99
CA HIS A 173 7.47 34.84 -60.44
C HIS A 173 6.22 34.62 -61.30
N ILE A 174 5.10 35.30 -60.98
CA ILE A 174 3.88 35.29 -61.81
C ILE A 174 4.11 36.03 -63.14
N LEU A 175 4.92 37.09 -63.13
CA LEU A 175 5.27 37.91 -64.30
C LEU A 175 6.42 37.35 -65.17
N GLY A 176 6.94 36.14 -64.89
CA GLY A 176 7.93 35.47 -65.76
C GLY A 176 9.38 35.99 -65.67
N PHE A 177 9.73 36.82 -64.69
CA PHE A 177 11.12 37.23 -64.46
C PHE A 177 11.97 36.06 -63.88
N LYS A 178 13.27 35.98 -64.23
CA LYS A 178 14.21 35.00 -63.63
C LYS A 178 14.11 35.03 -62.10
N ALA A 179 13.67 33.92 -61.51
CA ALA A 179 13.45 33.81 -60.07
C ALA A 179 14.77 34.02 -59.30
N CYS A 180 14.76 34.91 -58.31
CA CYS A 180 15.84 35.00 -57.33
C CYS A 180 15.90 33.70 -56.52
N GLN A 181 17.06 33.09 -56.42
CA GLN A 181 17.23 31.79 -55.79
C GLN A 181 17.66 31.93 -54.33
N ALA A 182 17.31 30.93 -53.51
CA ALA A 182 17.70 30.84 -52.11
C ALA A 182 18.36 29.49 -51.83
N ILE A 183 19.43 29.48 -51.05
CA ILE A 183 20.19 28.28 -50.69
C ILE A 183 20.42 28.24 -49.19
N VAL A 184 20.25 27.07 -48.60
CA VAL A 184 20.63 26.83 -47.20
C VAL A 184 22.07 26.32 -47.20
N LEU A 185 22.91 26.94 -46.38
CA LEU A 185 24.30 26.56 -46.17
C LEU A 185 24.44 26.05 -44.74
N ASN A 186 25.01 24.87 -44.58
CA ASN A 186 25.37 24.30 -43.28
C ASN A 186 26.90 24.20 -43.21
N ALA A 187 27.53 24.93 -42.30
CA ALA A 187 28.95 24.78 -42.01
C ALA A 187 29.12 23.86 -40.79
N MET A 188 29.95 22.83 -40.91
CA MET A 188 30.29 21.88 -39.86
C MET A 188 31.78 21.97 -39.56
N GLY A 189 32.17 21.78 -38.32
CA GLY A 189 33.58 21.82 -37.92
C GLY A 189 33.76 21.25 -36.52
N TYR A 190 34.94 21.43 -35.96
CA TYR A 190 35.24 20.94 -34.62
C TYR A 190 34.74 21.93 -33.58
N ASP A 191 33.80 21.48 -32.74
CA ASP A 191 33.45 22.10 -31.47
C ASP A 191 34.13 21.35 -30.32
N ASP A 192 34.24 22.01 -29.17
CA ASP A 192 34.95 21.46 -28.00
C ASP A 192 34.22 20.29 -27.33
N SER A 193 33.00 19.95 -27.80
CA SER A 193 32.16 18.87 -27.25
C SER A 193 31.91 19.00 -25.74
N ASP A 194 31.99 20.21 -25.20
CA ASP A 194 31.80 20.57 -23.79
C ASP A 194 30.34 20.90 -23.43
N GLY A 195 29.42 20.70 -24.39
CA GLY A 195 28.00 20.87 -24.18
C GLY A 195 27.45 19.87 -23.15
N LYS A 196 26.29 20.21 -22.59
CA LYS A 196 25.59 19.36 -21.61
C LYS A 196 24.10 19.28 -21.90
N ILE A 197 23.55 18.07 -21.87
CA ILE A 197 22.11 17.80 -21.80
C ILE A 197 21.78 17.54 -20.33
N MET A 198 20.76 18.22 -19.83
CA MET A 198 20.32 18.13 -18.45
C MET A 198 18.81 17.87 -18.41
N TRP A 199 18.35 17.36 -17.29
CA TRP A 199 16.93 17.15 -17.03
C TRP A 199 16.36 18.26 -16.14
N ASP A 200 15.43 19.06 -16.67
CA ASP A 200 14.67 20.04 -15.89
C ASP A 200 13.52 19.30 -15.18
N LYS A 201 13.71 19.02 -13.89
CA LYS A 201 12.75 18.28 -13.04
C LYS A 201 11.41 19.01 -12.91
N ASP A 202 11.38 20.34 -12.95
CA ASP A 202 10.17 21.13 -12.76
C ASP A 202 9.31 21.15 -14.02
N LYS A 203 9.96 21.28 -15.19
CA LYS A 203 9.27 21.28 -16.48
C LYS A 203 9.07 19.88 -17.07
N ASN A 204 9.70 18.86 -16.47
CA ASN A 204 9.68 17.47 -16.92
C ASN A 204 10.10 17.37 -18.40
N ARG A 205 11.21 18.04 -18.76
CA ARG A 205 11.77 18.12 -20.12
C ARG A 205 13.29 18.21 -20.07
N ILE A 206 13.94 17.81 -21.16
CA ILE A 206 15.36 18.07 -21.36
C ILE A 206 15.63 19.57 -21.58
N CYS A 207 16.76 20.03 -21.06
CA CYS A 207 17.37 21.31 -21.40
C CYS A 207 18.83 21.05 -21.81
N PHE A 208 19.43 21.93 -22.60
CA PHE A 208 20.82 21.75 -23.01
C PHE A 208 21.58 23.07 -23.04
N SER A 209 22.87 22.98 -22.74
CA SER A 209 23.87 24.02 -22.99
C SER A 209 24.64 23.64 -24.26
N PRO A 210 24.66 24.49 -25.30
CA PRO A 210 25.42 24.20 -26.50
C PRO A 210 26.94 24.22 -26.22
N PRO A 211 27.74 23.46 -26.98
CA PRO A 211 29.20 23.47 -26.87
C PRO A 211 29.81 24.76 -27.41
N HIS A 212 31.05 25.03 -26.99
CA HIS A 212 31.87 26.10 -27.56
C HIS A 212 32.36 25.75 -28.98
N ASP A 213 32.12 26.65 -29.93
CA ASP A 213 32.59 26.52 -31.31
C ASP A 213 33.64 27.59 -31.62
N PRO A 214 34.95 27.26 -31.54
CA PRO A 214 36.03 28.22 -31.79
C PRO A 214 36.08 28.67 -33.27
N LEU A 215 35.51 27.88 -34.18
CA LEU A 215 35.51 28.16 -35.63
C LEU A 215 34.33 29.04 -36.06
N LEU A 216 33.38 29.34 -35.17
CA LEU A 216 32.20 30.15 -35.47
C LEU A 216 32.53 31.48 -36.17
N PRO A 217 33.48 32.31 -35.71
CA PRO A 217 33.80 33.58 -36.37
C PRO A 217 34.31 33.40 -37.80
N GLN A 218 35.06 32.31 -38.05
CA GLN A 218 35.60 32.00 -39.38
C GLN A 218 34.51 31.52 -40.33
N LYS A 219 33.59 30.68 -39.83
CA LYS A 219 32.39 30.23 -40.58
C LYS A 219 31.51 31.40 -40.97
N VAL A 220 31.26 32.35 -40.06
CA VAL A 220 30.49 33.57 -40.35
C VAL A 220 31.16 34.42 -41.43
N LYS A 221 32.48 34.63 -41.35
CA LYS A 221 33.25 35.34 -42.40
C LYS A 221 33.15 34.61 -43.75
N ALA A 222 33.17 33.29 -43.77
CA ALA A 222 33.02 32.50 -44.99
C ALA A 222 31.61 32.66 -45.60
N PHE A 223 30.56 32.61 -44.77
CA PHE A 223 29.19 32.89 -45.23
C PHE A 223 29.06 34.29 -45.82
N GLN A 224 29.60 35.32 -45.17
CA GLN A 224 29.59 36.70 -45.70
C GLN A 224 30.30 36.81 -47.04
N LYS A 225 31.47 36.16 -47.20
CA LYS A 225 32.21 36.13 -48.48
C LYS A 225 31.43 35.41 -49.58
N LEU A 226 30.80 34.28 -49.26
CA LEU A 226 29.96 33.54 -50.21
C LEU A 226 28.74 34.36 -50.63
N THR A 227 28.05 35.00 -49.68
CA THR A 227 26.92 35.90 -49.98
C THR A 227 27.33 37.06 -50.87
N LYS A 228 28.47 37.71 -50.58
CA LYS A 228 28.98 38.81 -51.42
C LYS A 228 29.27 38.35 -52.86
N LYS A 229 29.84 37.15 -53.03
CA LYS A 229 30.21 36.61 -54.34
C LYS A 229 29.01 36.13 -55.15
N LEU A 230 28.03 35.49 -54.51
CA LEU A 230 26.83 34.98 -55.17
C LEU A 230 25.81 36.08 -55.48
N GLY A 231 25.94 37.26 -54.84
CA GLY A 231 24.93 38.31 -54.86
C GLY A 231 23.70 37.86 -54.09
N GLY A 232 23.28 38.58 -53.05
CA GLY A 232 22.15 38.18 -52.21
C GLY A 232 22.29 38.66 -50.77
N ILE A 233 21.41 38.16 -49.91
CA ILE A 233 21.28 38.57 -48.51
C ILE A 233 21.49 37.35 -47.62
N LEU A 234 22.33 37.53 -46.60
CA LEU A 234 22.65 36.50 -45.62
C LEU A 234 21.70 36.58 -44.43
N PHE A 235 21.04 35.47 -44.12
CA PHE A 235 20.25 35.26 -42.91
C PHE A 235 20.95 34.21 -42.04
N LEU A 236 21.29 34.59 -40.80
CA LEU A 236 21.94 33.71 -39.82
C LEU A 236 21.02 33.50 -38.63
N SER A 237 20.97 32.25 -38.14
CA SER A 237 20.20 31.85 -36.96
C SER A 237 20.41 32.78 -35.77
N ARG A 238 19.31 33.11 -35.08
CA ARG A 238 19.31 33.83 -33.80
C ARG A 238 20.06 33.05 -32.72
N TYR A 239 20.01 31.72 -32.78
CA TYR A 239 20.72 30.84 -31.86
C TYR A 239 22.11 30.52 -32.44
N ARG A 240 23.16 30.80 -31.65
CA ARG A 240 24.57 30.58 -32.01
C ARG A 240 24.91 29.13 -32.41
N SER A 241 24.06 28.16 -32.04
CA SER A 241 24.31 26.73 -32.22
C SER A 241 23.08 26.01 -32.79
N ALA A 242 22.53 26.51 -33.90
CA ALA A 242 21.51 25.78 -34.65
C ALA A 242 22.17 24.58 -35.36
N SER A 243 22.02 23.39 -34.79
CA SER A 243 22.61 22.16 -35.32
C SER A 243 21.57 21.24 -35.97
N VAL A 244 21.98 20.61 -37.06
CA VAL A 244 21.25 19.52 -37.72
C VAL A 244 21.88 18.15 -37.47
N HIS A 245 23.04 18.11 -36.79
CA HIS A 245 23.79 16.89 -36.50
C HIS A 245 24.22 16.91 -35.02
N LEU A 246 23.34 16.43 -34.15
CA LEU A 246 23.66 16.29 -32.73
C LEU A 246 24.46 15.00 -32.50
N LEU A 247 25.48 15.09 -31.65
CA LEU A 247 26.31 13.96 -31.22
C LEU A 247 26.52 14.01 -29.70
N GLY A 248 26.89 12.87 -29.13
CA GLY A 248 27.25 12.74 -27.72
C GLY A 248 26.07 12.78 -26.74
N GLY A 249 26.37 12.85 -25.45
CA GLY A 249 25.39 12.79 -24.35
C GLY A 249 25.19 11.39 -23.77
N CYS A 250 25.52 10.33 -24.52
CA CYS A 250 25.60 8.95 -24.01
C CYS A 250 26.94 8.30 -24.44
N ASN A 251 28.02 9.07 -24.30
CA ASN A 251 29.32 8.80 -24.90
C ASN A 251 29.84 7.40 -24.57
N ALA A 252 30.43 6.75 -25.58
CA ALA A 252 31.19 5.53 -25.41
C ALA A 252 32.54 5.82 -24.73
N SER A 253 32.87 5.07 -23.69
CA SER A 253 34.09 5.19 -22.89
C SER A 253 34.56 3.82 -22.40
N SER A 254 35.84 3.68 -22.06
CA SER A 254 36.36 2.50 -21.36
C SER A 254 36.02 2.47 -19.85
N ASP A 255 35.65 3.61 -19.27
CA ASP A 255 35.36 3.79 -17.85
C ASP A 255 34.01 4.52 -17.66
N PRO A 256 33.13 4.05 -16.75
CA PRO A 256 31.83 4.66 -16.48
C PRO A 256 31.91 6.09 -15.96
N SER A 257 33.04 6.55 -15.43
CA SER A 257 33.21 7.93 -14.93
C SER A 257 33.29 8.96 -16.07
N TYR A 258 33.66 8.52 -17.28
CA TYR A 258 33.87 9.38 -18.45
C TYR A 258 32.86 9.14 -19.59
N GLY A 259 31.95 8.17 -19.44
CA GLY A 259 30.93 7.88 -20.43
C GLY A 259 29.79 7.01 -19.90
N VAL A 260 28.71 6.94 -20.67
CA VAL A 260 27.49 6.22 -20.30
C VAL A 260 27.51 4.79 -20.82
N CYS A 261 28.17 4.56 -21.95
CA CYS A 261 28.23 3.26 -22.60
C CYS A 261 29.67 2.77 -22.71
N ASN A 262 29.85 1.45 -22.72
CA ASN A 262 31.12 0.86 -23.12
C ASN A 262 31.32 0.94 -24.66
N PRO A 263 32.50 0.61 -25.20
CA PRO A 263 32.75 0.67 -26.65
C PRO A 263 31.83 -0.23 -27.49
N SER A 264 31.25 -1.27 -26.88
CA SER A 264 30.27 -2.16 -27.51
C SER A 264 28.84 -1.62 -27.48
N GLY A 265 28.61 -0.41 -26.96
CA GLY A 265 27.31 0.24 -26.88
C GLY A 265 26.43 -0.22 -25.72
N GLN A 266 26.97 -0.99 -24.76
CA GLN A 266 26.22 -1.42 -23.56
C GLN A 266 26.24 -0.31 -22.51
N VAL A 267 25.10 -0.06 -21.87
CA VAL A 267 25.00 0.96 -20.83
C VAL A 267 25.66 0.48 -19.53
N PHE A 268 26.53 1.30 -18.94
CA PHE A 268 27.23 0.97 -17.70
C PHE A 268 26.28 0.89 -16.49
N ASP A 269 26.60 -0.02 -15.56
CA ASP A 269 26.01 -0.09 -14.22
C ASP A 269 27.05 0.41 -13.20
N PRO A 270 26.87 1.58 -12.57
CA PRO A 270 27.91 2.23 -11.78
C PRO A 270 28.26 1.52 -10.46
N GLU A 271 27.54 0.46 -10.07
CA GLU A 271 27.88 -0.34 -8.87
C GLU A 271 29.23 -1.06 -9.00
N SER A 272 29.74 -1.26 -10.23
CA SER A 272 31.08 -1.79 -10.48
C SER A 272 31.61 -1.27 -11.81
N SER A 273 32.89 -0.85 -11.85
CA SER A 273 33.55 -0.33 -13.06
C SER A 273 33.61 -1.31 -14.23
N VAL A 274 33.31 -2.60 -13.99
CA VAL A 274 33.30 -3.68 -14.99
C VAL A 274 31.87 -4.07 -15.39
N MET A 275 30.84 -3.62 -14.66
CA MET A 275 29.47 -4.07 -14.86
C MET A 275 28.68 -3.18 -15.82
N VAL A 276 27.83 -3.83 -16.62
CA VAL A 276 26.90 -3.20 -17.55
C VAL A 276 25.49 -3.71 -17.30
N HIS A 277 24.50 -2.89 -17.62
CA HIS A 277 23.09 -3.28 -17.65
C HIS A 277 22.85 -4.30 -18.76
N GLN A 278 22.90 -5.58 -18.39
CA GLN A 278 22.81 -6.70 -19.34
C GLN A 278 21.55 -6.61 -20.21
N GLY A 279 21.76 -6.52 -21.52
CA GLY A 279 20.69 -6.40 -22.51
C GLY A 279 20.22 -4.97 -22.80
N LEU A 280 20.78 -3.93 -22.18
CA LEU A 280 20.48 -2.54 -22.50
C LEU A 280 21.61 -1.89 -23.31
N TYR A 281 21.27 -1.43 -24.51
CA TYR A 281 22.21 -0.88 -25.48
C TYR A 281 21.77 0.49 -25.98
N VAL A 282 22.74 1.32 -26.37
CA VAL A 282 22.54 2.52 -27.18
C VAL A 282 23.16 2.28 -28.55
N CYS A 283 22.53 2.79 -29.61
CA CYS A 283 22.95 2.56 -31.00
C CYS A 283 22.57 3.75 -31.90
N ASP A 284 22.96 4.96 -31.52
CA ASP A 284 22.77 6.18 -32.32
C ASP A 284 23.91 7.20 -32.12
N GLY A 285 23.74 8.41 -32.64
CA GLY A 285 24.75 9.48 -32.54
C GLY A 285 25.12 9.90 -31.12
N SER A 286 24.36 9.52 -30.09
CA SER A 286 24.69 9.83 -28.70
C SER A 286 25.91 9.08 -28.17
N LEU A 287 26.30 7.97 -28.82
CA LEU A 287 27.51 7.23 -28.50
C LEU A 287 28.79 7.97 -28.90
N ILE A 288 28.71 8.87 -29.88
CA ILE A 288 29.88 9.49 -30.50
C ILE A 288 30.43 10.58 -29.57
N PRO A 289 31.65 10.45 -29.04
CA PRO A 289 32.12 11.29 -27.92
C PRO A 289 32.68 12.65 -28.34
N CYS A 290 32.69 12.98 -29.63
CA CYS A 290 33.31 14.19 -30.15
C CYS A 290 32.65 14.70 -31.44
N SER A 291 32.97 15.95 -31.79
CA SER A 291 32.65 16.52 -33.10
C SER A 291 33.46 15.85 -34.22
N VAL A 292 32.76 15.40 -35.26
CA VAL A 292 33.39 14.77 -36.44
C VAL A 292 33.79 15.84 -37.47
N GLY A 293 33.11 16.99 -37.48
CA GLY A 293 33.39 18.13 -38.37
C GLY A 293 32.91 17.97 -39.82
N ILE A 294 32.28 16.85 -40.12
CA ILE A 294 31.63 16.52 -41.40
C ILE A 294 30.26 15.87 -41.14
N ASN A 295 29.53 15.48 -42.18
CA ASN A 295 28.26 14.79 -42.01
C ASN A 295 28.49 13.42 -41.33
N PRO A 296 27.93 13.19 -40.13
CA PRO A 296 28.24 12.00 -39.34
C PRO A 296 27.41 10.77 -39.73
N SER A 297 26.57 10.82 -40.78
CA SER A 297 25.69 9.71 -41.15
C SER A 297 26.42 8.38 -41.32
N LEU A 298 27.58 8.38 -41.99
CA LEU A 298 28.39 7.16 -42.15
C LEU A 298 29.07 6.76 -40.85
N THR A 299 29.55 7.72 -40.06
CA THR A 299 30.14 7.45 -38.74
C THR A 299 29.15 6.77 -37.81
N ILE A 300 27.91 7.26 -37.76
CA ILE A 300 26.83 6.67 -36.95
C ILE A 300 26.49 5.27 -37.48
N ALA A 301 26.41 5.08 -38.80
CA ALA A 301 26.16 3.77 -39.40
C ALA A 301 27.27 2.75 -39.07
N SER A 302 28.55 3.16 -39.15
CA SER A 302 29.69 2.31 -38.79
C SER A 302 29.71 1.96 -37.30
N ALA A 303 29.41 2.92 -36.42
CA ALA A 303 29.28 2.67 -34.98
C ALA A 303 28.13 1.69 -34.69
N ALA A 304 26.98 1.88 -35.32
CA ALA A 304 25.83 0.99 -35.19
C ALA A 304 26.13 -0.44 -35.68
N GLU A 305 26.85 -0.58 -36.80
CA GLU A 305 27.31 -1.88 -37.29
C GLU A 305 28.25 -2.55 -36.27
N TYR A 306 29.19 -1.81 -35.68
CA TYR A 306 30.10 -2.33 -34.66
C TYR A 306 29.36 -2.81 -33.40
N VAL A 307 28.40 -2.03 -32.90
CA VAL A 307 27.53 -2.40 -31.76
C VAL A 307 26.72 -3.65 -32.08
N SER A 308 26.15 -3.75 -33.29
CA SER A 308 25.34 -4.90 -33.71
C SER A 308 26.10 -6.23 -33.63
N ARG A 309 27.40 -6.25 -33.97
CA ARG A 309 28.23 -7.46 -33.90
C ARG A 309 28.40 -7.96 -32.46
N HIS A 310 28.49 -7.06 -31.49
CA HIS A 310 28.60 -7.41 -30.07
C HIS A 310 27.24 -7.85 -29.51
N LEU A 311 26.17 -7.12 -29.84
CA LEU A 311 24.81 -7.50 -29.47
C LEU A 311 24.48 -8.93 -29.94
N VAL A 312 24.82 -9.28 -31.18
CA VAL A 312 24.58 -10.65 -31.72
C VAL A 312 25.34 -11.70 -30.92
N LYS A 313 26.60 -11.45 -30.55
CA LYS A 313 27.39 -12.37 -29.70
C LYS A 313 26.72 -12.59 -28.36
N ASP A 314 26.25 -11.53 -27.72
CA ASP A 314 25.56 -11.61 -26.43
C ASP A 314 24.22 -12.33 -26.50
N VAL A 315 23.44 -12.08 -27.55
CA VAL A 315 22.18 -12.79 -27.81
C VAL A 315 22.42 -14.28 -28.04
N LEU A 316 23.45 -14.65 -28.81
CA LEU A 316 23.80 -16.05 -29.04
C LEU A 316 24.27 -16.73 -27.75
N LYS A 317 25.10 -16.06 -26.94
CA LYS A 317 25.50 -16.54 -25.61
C LYS A 317 24.29 -16.75 -24.71
N TYR A 318 23.35 -15.80 -24.68
CA TYR A 318 22.12 -15.90 -23.92
C TYR A 318 21.25 -17.10 -24.36
N LYS A 319 21.05 -17.28 -25.68
CA LYS A 319 20.31 -18.44 -26.22
C LYS A 319 20.98 -19.79 -25.94
N SER A 320 22.31 -19.86 -25.96
CA SER A 320 23.04 -21.10 -25.65
C SER A 320 22.82 -21.55 -24.20
N ILE A 321 22.65 -20.61 -23.27
CA ILE A 321 22.31 -20.86 -21.87
C ILE A 321 20.85 -21.32 -21.73
N GLU A 322 19.93 -20.80 -22.55
CA GLU A 322 18.51 -21.23 -22.55
C GLU A 322 18.35 -22.68 -23.03
N ILE A 323 19.03 -23.09 -24.10
CA ILE A 323 18.95 -24.44 -24.68
C ILE A 323 19.44 -25.52 -23.69
N ALA A 324 20.38 -25.19 -22.81
CA ALA A 324 20.85 -26.10 -21.76
C ALA A 324 19.86 -26.28 -20.58
N SER A 325 18.78 -25.49 -20.51
CA SER A 325 17.93 -25.40 -19.31
C SER A 325 16.45 -25.76 -19.45
N GLN A 326 15.88 -26.01 -20.65
CA GLN A 326 14.64 -26.83 -20.82
C GLN A 326 14.14 -26.96 -22.27
N ASN A 327 13.32 -28.01 -22.47
CA ASN A 327 12.61 -28.42 -23.70
C ASN A 327 11.85 -27.30 -24.44
N PRO A 328 11.79 -27.36 -25.78
CA PRO A 328 11.34 -26.26 -26.63
C PRO A 328 9.83 -26.26 -26.84
N HIS A 329 9.01 -25.81 -25.89
CA HIS A 329 7.60 -25.51 -26.21
C HIS A 329 7.00 -24.31 -25.47
N SER A 330 6.26 -23.53 -26.26
CA SER A 330 5.36 -22.42 -25.94
C SER A 330 5.97 -21.03 -25.73
N VAL A 331 6.38 -20.42 -26.85
CA VAL A 331 6.28 -18.95 -26.99
C VAL A 331 4.80 -18.59 -26.99
N SER A 332 4.24 -18.21 -25.83
CA SER A 332 2.95 -17.53 -25.83
C SER A 332 3.15 -16.10 -26.31
N ASN A 333 3.14 -15.90 -27.62
CA ASN A 333 2.89 -14.59 -28.21
C ASN A 333 1.44 -14.22 -27.84
N LYS A 334 1.25 -13.56 -26.69
CA LYS A 334 0.08 -12.72 -26.51
C LYS A 334 0.24 -11.57 -27.51
N ASN A 335 -0.31 -11.79 -28.70
CA ASN A 335 -0.58 -10.75 -29.66
C ASN A 335 -1.22 -9.58 -28.90
N VAL A 336 -0.49 -8.48 -28.76
CA VAL A 336 -1.10 -7.16 -28.53
C VAL A 336 -1.75 -6.79 -29.86
N LYS A 337 -2.76 -7.56 -30.28
CA LYS A 337 -3.78 -7.04 -31.17
C LYS A 337 -4.40 -5.90 -30.40
N SER A 338 -4.49 -4.75 -31.06
CA SER A 338 -5.31 -3.60 -30.71
C SER A 338 -6.79 -3.99 -30.71
N ASP A 339 -7.16 -5.02 -29.95
CA ASP A 339 -8.55 -5.25 -29.63
C ASP A 339 -8.98 -4.02 -28.83
N GLN A 340 -9.91 -3.27 -29.40
CA GLN A 340 -10.71 -2.23 -28.76
C GLN A 340 -11.48 -2.84 -27.58
N ARG A 341 -10.77 -3.34 -26.57
CA ARG A 341 -11.32 -3.80 -25.32
C ARG A 341 -11.51 -2.57 -24.47
N SER A 342 -12.73 -2.44 -24.00
CA SER A 342 -13.24 -1.35 -23.20
C SER A 342 -12.42 -1.11 -21.93
N VAL A 343 -11.50 -0.17 -22.01
CA VAL A 343 -10.69 0.34 -20.89
C VAL A 343 -11.40 1.55 -20.27
N VAL A 344 -11.31 1.69 -18.95
CA VAL A 344 -11.68 2.91 -18.24
C VAL A 344 -10.44 3.50 -17.57
N THR A 345 -10.18 4.78 -17.79
CA THR A 345 -9.04 5.51 -17.20
C THR A 345 -9.50 6.73 -16.44
N PHE A 346 -8.91 6.98 -15.27
CA PHE A 346 -9.13 8.18 -14.46
C PHE A 346 -7.93 8.45 -13.55
N GLU A 347 -7.89 9.64 -12.97
CA GLU A 347 -6.82 10.12 -12.09
C GLU A 347 -7.38 10.38 -10.68
N GLU A 348 -6.64 10.00 -9.64
CA GLU A 348 -7.03 10.21 -8.24
C GLU A 348 -5.84 10.78 -7.45
N THR A 349 -6.08 11.83 -6.66
CA THR A 349 -5.08 12.41 -5.76
C THR A 349 -5.49 12.19 -4.32
N MET A 350 -4.59 11.65 -3.49
CA MET A 350 -4.81 11.46 -2.05
C MET A 350 -3.76 12.23 -1.25
N ARG A 351 -4.15 12.80 -0.11
CA ARG A 351 -3.27 13.55 0.77
C ARG A 351 -3.44 13.11 2.22
N GLY A 352 -2.37 13.11 3.00
CA GLY A 352 -2.44 12.81 4.43
C GLY A 352 -1.07 12.61 5.05
N TYR A 353 -0.98 11.71 6.03
CA TYR A 353 0.24 11.49 6.80
C TYR A 353 0.62 10.02 6.85
N VAL A 354 1.91 9.74 6.69
CA VAL A 354 2.52 8.40 6.82
C VAL A 354 3.71 8.51 7.77
N GLY A 355 3.66 7.79 8.90
CA GLY A 355 4.67 7.90 9.95
C GLY A 355 4.77 9.32 10.53
N GLY A 356 3.67 10.06 10.58
CA GLY A 356 3.63 11.48 10.99
C GLY A 356 4.09 12.48 9.91
N MET A 357 4.56 12.01 8.75
CA MET A 357 5.09 12.87 7.68
C MET A 357 4.05 13.12 6.58
N GLN A 358 4.02 14.33 6.03
CA GLN A 358 3.09 14.68 4.96
C GLN A 358 3.37 13.86 3.70
N CYS A 359 2.32 13.24 3.15
CA CYS A 359 2.38 12.37 1.99
C CYS A 359 1.27 12.77 0.99
N THR A 360 1.63 12.92 -0.29
CA THR A 360 0.67 13.07 -1.39
C THR A 360 0.88 11.97 -2.42
N VAL A 361 -0.20 11.31 -2.81
CA VAL A 361 -0.19 10.20 -3.77
C VAL A 361 -1.00 10.61 -5.00
N PHE A 362 -0.38 10.60 -6.17
CA PHE A 362 -1.00 10.88 -7.46
C PHE A 362 -1.11 9.58 -8.27
N LEU A 363 -2.32 9.13 -8.49
CA LEU A 363 -2.61 7.85 -9.16
C LEU A 363 -3.24 8.09 -10.52
N LYS A 364 -2.75 7.36 -11.52
CA LYS A 364 -3.41 7.18 -12.80
C LYS A 364 -3.86 5.74 -12.91
N MET A 365 -5.16 5.51 -13.00
CA MET A 365 -5.74 4.17 -12.99
C MET A 365 -6.19 3.75 -14.38
N LYS A 366 -5.94 2.49 -14.71
CA LYS A 366 -6.42 1.82 -15.93
C LYS A 366 -7.13 0.53 -15.54
N MET A 367 -8.46 0.55 -15.60
CA MET A 367 -9.32 -0.55 -15.18
C MET A 367 -9.61 -1.52 -16.33
N ASN A 368 -10.01 -2.75 -15.99
CA ASN A 368 -10.25 -3.88 -16.91
C ASN A 368 -8.97 -4.55 -17.46
N ALA A 369 -7.93 -4.67 -16.64
CA ALA A 369 -6.70 -5.33 -17.04
C ALA A 369 -6.85 -6.87 -16.99
N GLN A 370 -6.82 -7.52 -18.14
CA GLN A 370 -7.08 -8.96 -18.38
C GLN A 370 -6.15 -9.98 -17.68
N GLU A 371 -5.24 -9.56 -16.80
CA GLU A 371 -4.15 -10.43 -16.33
C GLU A 371 -4.35 -11.07 -14.96
N GLN A 372 -5.51 -10.88 -14.31
CA GLN A 372 -5.75 -11.48 -12.99
C GLN A 372 -6.89 -12.49 -13.02
N LYS A 373 -6.60 -13.71 -13.45
CA LYS A 373 -7.34 -14.90 -12.98
C LYS A 373 -6.96 -15.14 -11.52
N GLY A 374 -7.54 -14.34 -10.63
CA GLY A 374 -7.47 -14.50 -9.18
C GLY A 374 -8.81 -14.97 -8.63
N LEU A 375 -8.74 -15.81 -7.60
CA LEU A 375 -9.79 -16.51 -6.87
C LEU A 375 -10.74 -15.58 -6.08
N SER A 376 -11.25 -14.52 -6.70
CA SER A 376 -12.15 -13.56 -6.05
C SER A 376 -13.22 -13.08 -7.04
N ASP A 377 -14.48 -13.09 -6.60
CA ASP A 377 -15.71 -12.74 -7.33
C ASP A 377 -15.84 -11.24 -7.72
N CYS A 378 -14.75 -10.48 -7.62
CA CYS A 378 -14.71 -9.09 -8.05
C CYS A 378 -14.83 -9.00 -9.57
N HIS A 379 -15.77 -8.19 -10.06
CA HIS A 379 -15.95 -7.96 -11.49
C HIS A 379 -14.63 -7.43 -12.12
N PRO A 380 -14.22 -7.92 -13.31
CA PRO A 380 -12.94 -7.51 -13.94
C PRO A 380 -12.80 -6.00 -14.16
N LEU A 381 -13.91 -5.28 -14.38
CA LEU A 381 -13.93 -3.82 -14.50
C LEU A 381 -13.50 -3.07 -13.23
N LEU A 382 -13.51 -3.73 -12.06
CA LEU A 382 -13.09 -3.14 -10.77
C LEU A 382 -11.67 -3.53 -10.37
N ARG A 383 -10.93 -4.19 -11.29
CA ARG A 383 -9.49 -4.45 -11.16
C ARG A 383 -8.72 -3.72 -12.24
N GLY A 384 -7.56 -3.19 -11.88
CA GLY A 384 -6.78 -2.36 -12.79
C GLY A 384 -5.29 -2.33 -12.47
N LYS A 385 -4.54 -1.73 -13.41
CA LYS A 385 -3.17 -1.31 -13.20
C LYS A 385 -3.14 0.16 -12.80
N VAL A 386 -2.14 0.54 -12.02
CA VAL A 386 -1.97 1.90 -11.50
C VAL A 386 -0.57 2.39 -11.86
N GLY A 387 -0.50 3.61 -12.37
CA GLY A 387 0.72 4.38 -12.56
C GLY A 387 0.65 5.71 -11.80
N GLY A 388 1.64 6.56 -11.99
CA GLY A 388 1.74 7.87 -11.33
C GLY A 388 2.95 7.95 -10.38
N TYR A 389 2.83 8.74 -9.32
CA TYR A 389 3.93 9.00 -8.39
C TYR A 389 3.45 9.38 -6.98
N VAL A 390 4.37 9.29 -6.02
CA VAL A 390 4.16 9.61 -4.61
C VAL A 390 5.18 10.66 -4.19
N GLU A 391 4.71 11.68 -3.49
CA GLU A 391 5.52 12.72 -2.89
C GLU A 391 5.59 12.50 -1.38
N LEU A 392 6.75 12.06 -0.91
CA LEU A 392 7.06 11.87 0.51
C LEU A 392 8.45 12.45 0.78
N LYS A 393 8.53 13.79 0.74
CA LYS A 393 9.79 14.57 0.75
C LYS A 393 10.71 14.31 1.94
N ALA A 394 10.15 13.81 3.04
CA ALA A 394 10.90 13.48 4.25
C ALA A 394 11.75 12.19 4.11
N ILE A 395 11.37 11.28 3.20
CA ILE A 395 12.13 10.06 2.91
C ILE A 395 13.02 10.27 1.69
N GLU A 396 12.43 10.75 0.58
CA GLU A 396 13.15 10.99 -0.66
C GLU A 396 12.79 12.38 -1.19
N ARG A 397 13.82 13.17 -1.54
CA ARG A 397 13.62 14.55 -1.99
C ARG A 397 12.87 14.62 -3.33
N ASP A 398 13.15 13.64 -4.19
CA ASP A 398 12.53 13.49 -5.50
C ASP A 398 11.21 12.70 -5.42
N LYS A 399 10.43 12.73 -6.51
CA LYS A 399 9.18 11.98 -6.64
C LYS A 399 9.46 10.47 -6.68
N LEU A 400 8.71 9.70 -5.90
CA LEU A 400 8.72 8.24 -5.95
C LEU A 400 7.78 7.77 -7.05
N HIS A 401 8.30 7.23 -8.14
CA HIS A 401 7.49 6.83 -9.29
C HIS A 401 6.93 5.41 -9.15
N ILE A 402 5.66 5.21 -9.52
CA ILE A 402 5.05 3.88 -9.52
C ILE A 402 5.57 3.10 -10.72
N ILE A 403 6.26 1.99 -10.47
CA ILE A 403 6.77 1.08 -11.50
C ILE A 403 5.87 -0.14 -11.69
N ASP A 404 5.18 -0.60 -10.65
CA ASP A 404 4.19 -1.68 -10.77
C ASP A 404 3.07 -1.44 -9.77
N GLY A 405 1.92 -0.96 -10.26
CA GLY A 405 0.75 -0.69 -9.44
C GLY A 405 -0.42 -1.59 -9.80
N LYS A 406 -1.08 -2.15 -8.78
CA LYS A 406 -2.31 -2.94 -8.89
C LYS A 406 -3.38 -2.35 -7.98
N VAL A 407 -4.62 -2.34 -8.47
CA VAL A 407 -5.78 -1.91 -7.69
C VAL A 407 -6.93 -2.92 -7.84
N SER A 408 -7.61 -3.20 -6.74
CA SER A 408 -8.91 -3.87 -6.71
C SER A 408 -9.87 -3.06 -5.87
N LEU A 409 -10.98 -2.60 -6.47
CA LEU A 409 -11.97 -1.74 -5.81
C LEU A 409 -13.10 -2.53 -5.11
N CYS A 410 -13.09 -3.85 -5.19
CA CYS A 410 -14.13 -4.71 -4.63
C CYS A 410 -13.54 -6.05 -4.20
N GLU A 411 -12.47 -5.98 -3.41
CA GLU A 411 -11.95 -7.16 -2.72
C GLU A 411 -12.80 -7.42 -1.47
N VAL A 412 -13.05 -8.69 -1.16
CA VAL A 412 -13.80 -9.10 0.03
C VAL A 412 -13.00 -10.18 0.72
N ASP A 413 -12.94 -10.08 2.04
CA ASP A 413 -12.35 -11.09 2.90
C ASP A 413 -13.45 -12.05 3.36
N TYR A 414 -13.18 -13.35 3.29
CA TYR A 414 -14.11 -14.38 3.76
C TYR A 414 -14.34 -14.28 5.28
N ARG A 415 -13.37 -13.77 6.05
CA ARG A 415 -13.51 -13.54 7.50
C ARG A 415 -14.49 -12.39 7.81
N THR A 416 -14.60 -11.40 6.92
CA THR A 416 -15.49 -10.23 7.09
C THR A 416 -16.41 -10.07 5.87
N PRO A 417 -17.41 -10.97 5.67
CA PRO A 417 -18.11 -11.12 4.41
C PRO A 417 -19.02 -9.94 4.02
N TYR A 418 -19.30 -9.04 4.95
CA TYR A 418 -20.07 -7.81 4.74
C TYR A 418 -19.20 -6.57 4.56
N THR A 419 -17.89 -6.67 4.80
CA THR A 419 -16.94 -5.57 4.66
C THR A 419 -16.33 -5.63 3.27
N GLN A 420 -16.39 -4.52 2.54
CA GLN A 420 -15.75 -4.38 1.24
C GLN A 420 -14.43 -3.64 1.39
N TYR A 421 -13.43 -4.07 0.63
CA TYR A 421 -12.10 -3.48 0.62
C TYR A 421 -11.76 -2.93 -0.76
N MET A 422 -11.14 -1.74 -0.77
CA MET A 422 -10.39 -1.27 -1.94
C MET A 422 -8.91 -1.37 -1.63
N HIS A 423 -8.22 -2.25 -2.35
CA HIS A 423 -6.81 -2.56 -2.12
C HIS A 423 -5.95 -1.96 -3.22
N TYR A 424 -4.88 -1.29 -2.79
CA TYR A 424 -3.86 -0.65 -3.61
C TYR A 424 -2.53 -1.29 -3.27
N HIS A 425 -1.85 -1.84 -4.26
CA HIS A 425 -0.51 -2.37 -4.11
C HIS A 425 0.39 -1.65 -5.10
N LEU A 426 1.27 -0.78 -4.60
CA LEU A 426 2.09 0.10 -5.41
C LEU A 426 3.57 -0.18 -5.12
N LEU A 427 4.29 -0.67 -6.11
CA LEU A 427 5.75 -0.73 -6.09
C LEU A 427 6.31 0.59 -6.65
N LEU A 428 7.09 1.26 -5.82
CA LEU A 428 7.68 2.57 -6.08
C LEU A 428 9.19 2.44 -6.28
N ALA A 429 9.73 3.31 -7.13
CA ALA A 429 11.15 3.50 -7.30
C ALA A 429 11.51 4.99 -7.17
N GLY A 430 12.56 5.26 -6.41
CA GLY A 430 13.16 6.58 -6.27
C GLY A 430 14.33 6.78 -7.23
N SER A 431 14.76 8.03 -7.40
CA SER A 431 15.94 8.39 -8.21
C SER A 431 17.24 7.87 -7.60
N SER A 432 17.25 7.59 -6.30
CA SER A 432 18.36 6.95 -5.58
C SER A 432 18.59 5.48 -5.94
N GLY A 433 17.65 4.84 -6.66
CA GLY A 433 17.63 3.40 -6.90
C GLY A 433 16.85 2.60 -5.86
N LEU A 434 16.54 3.20 -4.71
CA LEU A 434 15.79 2.53 -3.64
C LEU A 434 14.36 2.21 -4.06
N ARG A 435 13.84 1.09 -3.54
CA ARG A 435 12.50 0.60 -3.81
C ARG A 435 11.64 0.59 -2.56
N TYR A 436 10.37 0.93 -2.75
CA TYR A 436 9.38 0.99 -1.66
C TYR A 436 8.08 0.34 -2.10
N ILE A 437 7.34 -0.19 -1.13
CA ILE A 437 6.00 -0.73 -1.34
C ILE A 437 5.03 0.08 -0.49
N ILE A 438 3.99 0.59 -1.16
CA ILE A 438 2.79 1.11 -0.51
C ILE A 438 1.67 0.08 -0.66
N GLN A 439 1.20 -0.44 0.48
CA GLN A 439 -0.02 -1.22 0.56
C GLN A 439 -1.09 -0.33 1.19
N GLY A 440 -2.13 -0.03 0.41
CA GLY A 440 -3.25 0.80 0.81
C GLY A 440 -4.54 -0.01 0.89
N ARG A 441 -5.32 0.15 1.95
CA ARG A 441 -6.65 -0.47 2.10
C ARG A 441 -7.68 0.58 2.50
N LYS A 442 -8.70 0.80 1.67
CA LYS A 442 -9.95 1.47 2.09
C LYS A 442 -10.88 0.40 2.65
N ILE A 443 -11.42 0.62 3.84
CA ILE A 443 -12.22 -0.36 4.58
C ILE A 443 -13.64 0.20 4.69
N MET A 444 -14.60 -0.48 4.07
CA MET A 444 -15.99 -0.02 3.98
C MET A 444 -16.88 -1.00 4.72
N THR A 445 -17.38 -0.57 5.88
CA THR A 445 -18.16 -1.41 6.78
C THR A 445 -19.65 -1.06 6.67
N PRO A 446 -20.58 -2.03 6.79
CA PRO A 446 -22.02 -1.78 6.66
C PRO A 446 -22.65 -0.97 7.82
N TYR A 447 -21.87 -0.18 8.56
CA TYR A 447 -22.29 0.44 9.81
C TYR A 447 -23.32 1.59 9.61
N LEU A 448 -24.39 1.55 10.41
CA LEU A 448 -25.45 2.59 10.52
C LEU A 448 -25.93 3.19 9.18
N PHE A 449 -26.28 2.35 8.21
CA PHE A 449 -26.87 2.77 6.92
C PHE A 449 -26.05 3.85 6.17
N ALA A 450 -24.75 3.61 5.99
CA ALA A 450 -23.88 4.51 5.22
C ALA A 450 -23.50 5.83 5.92
N LEU A 451 -23.80 6.00 7.21
CA LEU A 451 -23.44 7.20 7.99
C LEU A 451 -21.96 7.60 7.84
N TYR A 452 -21.07 6.62 7.73
CA TYR A 452 -19.63 6.81 7.55
C TYR A 452 -19.14 6.50 6.14
N ALA A 453 -20.04 6.18 5.20
CA ALA A 453 -19.66 5.72 3.85
C ALA A 453 -18.78 6.72 3.13
N TRP A 454 -19.01 8.02 3.33
CA TRP A 454 -18.16 9.07 2.80
C TRP A 454 -16.72 8.98 3.32
N ARG A 455 -16.55 8.96 4.65
CA ARG A 455 -15.23 8.89 5.29
C ARG A 455 -14.51 7.59 4.91
N GLU A 456 -15.21 6.46 4.90
CA GLU A 456 -14.65 5.14 4.60
C GLU A 456 -14.23 4.99 3.13
N SER A 457 -15.03 5.49 2.18
CA SER A 457 -14.73 5.42 0.74
C SER A 457 -13.63 6.41 0.30
N THR A 458 -13.36 7.44 1.10
CA THR A 458 -12.33 8.46 0.81
C THR A 458 -11.06 8.28 1.63
N THR A 459 -11.06 7.49 2.71
CA THR A 459 -9.89 7.27 3.57
C THR A 459 -9.16 5.98 3.19
N LEU A 460 -7.87 6.10 2.89
CA LEU A 460 -6.94 5.01 2.61
C LEU A 460 -6.01 4.81 3.81
N HIS A 461 -6.06 3.63 4.42
CA HIS A 461 -5.06 3.20 5.40
C HIS A 461 -3.85 2.66 4.67
N VAL A 462 -2.67 3.19 4.96
CA VAL A 462 -1.45 2.89 4.22
C VAL A 462 -0.39 2.27 5.13
N THR A 463 0.24 1.21 4.65
CA THR A 463 1.53 0.71 5.12
C THR A 463 2.59 1.01 4.07
N PHE A 464 3.64 1.70 4.48
CA PHE A 464 4.80 2.04 3.65
C PHE A 464 6.00 1.22 4.13
N LYS A 465 6.60 0.46 3.21
CA LYS A 465 7.71 -0.45 3.49
C LYS A 465 8.87 -0.18 2.55
N LYS A 466 10.10 -0.07 3.07
CA LYS A 466 11.33 -0.13 2.27
C LYS A 466 11.61 -1.58 1.85
N VAL A 467 11.89 -1.83 0.57
CA VAL A 467 12.29 -3.15 0.08
C VAL A 467 13.77 -3.34 0.40
N ALA A 468 14.13 -4.41 1.09
CA ALA A 468 15.52 -4.72 1.41
C ALA A 468 16.28 -5.10 0.14
N GLU A 469 17.41 -4.44 -0.11
CA GLU A 469 18.36 -4.84 -1.14
C GLU A 469 19.31 -5.88 -0.52
N ASN A 470 19.15 -7.14 -0.93
CA ASN A 470 19.87 -8.31 -0.43
C ASN A 470 19.65 -8.61 1.07
N ASN A 471 20.01 -9.82 1.51
CA ASN A 471 19.75 -10.41 2.84
C ASN A 471 20.41 -9.69 4.04
N SER A 472 20.64 -8.37 3.96
CA SER A 472 21.03 -7.56 5.09
C SER A 472 19.84 -7.40 6.04
N LYS A 473 20.06 -7.69 7.33
CA LYS A 473 19.10 -7.41 8.41
C LYS A 473 19.05 -5.90 8.71
N GLU A 474 18.95 -5.04 7.69
CA GLU A 474 18.67 -3.63 7.93
C GLU A 474 17.24 -3.50 8.48
N ASP A 475 17.08 -2.68 9.52
CA ASP A 475 15.80 -2.43 10.19
C ASP A 475 14.71 -2.13 9.14
N MET A 476 13.76 -3.05 9.02
CA MET A 476 12.65 -2.94 8.08
C MET A 476 11.82 -1.72 8.46
N MET A 477 12.04 -0.62 7.75
CA MET A 477 11.24 0.60 7.93
C MET A 477 9.79 0.30 7.54
N LEU A 478 8.92 0.20 8.54
CA LEU A 478 7.49 -0.01 8.39
C LEU A 478 6.75 1.19 8.98
N LEU A 479 6.27 2.07 8.12
CA LEU A 479 5.46 3.22 8.53
C LEU A 479 3.98 2.94 8.26
N LYS A 480 3.12 3.37 9.19
CA LYS A 480 1.66 3.35 9.02
C LYS A 480 1.15 4.78 8.84
N GLY A 481 0.07 4.93 8.08
CA GLY A 481 -0.48 6.24 7.75
C GLY A 481 -1.95 6.21 7.34
N ARG A 482 -2.52 7.40 7.20
CA ARG A 482 -3.86 7.63 6.67
C ARG A 482 -3.78 8.72 5.61
N LEU A 483 -4.33 8.43 4.43
CA LEU A 483 -4.53 9.39 3.35
C LEU A 483 -6.02 9.56 3.12
N SER A 484 -6.45 10.76 2.72
CA SER A 484 -7.83 11.03 2.34
C SER A 484 -7.91 11.68 0.96
N VAL A 485 -9.01 11.41 0.27
CA VAL A 485 -9.41 12.08 -0.97
C VAL A 485 -10.30 13.26 -0.60
N SER A 486 -9.95 14.46 -1.03
CA SER A 486 -10.80 15.64 -0.81
C SER A 486 -11.97 15.65 -1.80
N MET A 487 -13.03 16.39 -1.46
CA MET A 487 -14.19 16.59 -2.35
C MET A 487 -13.79 17.10 -3.75
N VAL A 488 -12.87 18.06 -3.80
CA VAL A 488 -12.39 18.65 -5.05
C VAL A 488 -11.63 17.61 -5.89
N GLU A 489 -10.78 16.79 -5.26
CA GLU A 489 -10.03 15.75 -5.96
C GLU A 489 -10.92 14.59 -6.42
N LEU A 490 -11.97 14.25 -5.66
CA LEU A 490 -12.96 13.27 -6.11
C LEU A 490 -13.72 13.77 -7.34
N LEU A 491 -14.14 15.04 -7.36
CA LEU A 491 -14.81 15.62 -8.52
C LEU A 491 -13.89 15.65 -9.75
N LYS A 492 -12.62 16.01 -9.56
CA LYS A 492 -11.59 15.90 -10.62
C LYS A 492 -11.45 14.47 -11.13
N SER A 493 -11.46 13.48 -10.24
CA SER A 493 -11.41 12.07 -10.62
C SER A 493 -12.60 11.68 -11.51
N LEU A 494 -13.82 12.09 -11.15
CA LEU A 494 -15.02 11.85 -11.96
C LEU A 494 -14.97 12.55 -13.32
N ILE A 495 -14.46 13.79 -13.38
CA ILE A 495 -14.29 14.55 -14.63
C ILE A 495 -13.19 13.92 -15.52
N SER A 496 -12.14 13.38 -14.92
CA SER A 496 -11.03 12.72 -15.64
C SER A 496 -11.40 11.37 -16.26
N LEU A 497 -12.58 10.83 -15.92
CA LEU A 497 -13.02 9.50 -16.33
C LEU A 497 -13.27 9.42 -17.85
N ARG A 498 -12.45 8.62 -18.53
CA ARG A 498 -12.51 8.39 -19.98
C ARG A 498 -12.64 6.89 -20.30
N GLY A 499 -13.19 6.59 -21.48
CA GLY A 499 -13.25 5.24 -22.04
C GLY A 499 -14.67 4.70 -22.29
N ASN A 500 -14.77 3.69 -23.17
CA ASN A 500 -16.04 3.21 -23.73
C ASN A 500 -16.97 2.54 -22.69
N ASN A 501 -16.45 2.08 -21.55
CA ASN A 501 -17.23 1.41 -20.50
C ASN A 501 -17.42 2.25 -19.22
N ARG A 502 -17.19 3.57 -19.28
CA ARG A 502 -17.28 4.44 -18.09
C ARG A 502 -18.61 4.31 -17.34
N GLY A 503 -19.73 4.24 -18.07
CA GLY A 503 -21.06 4.04 -17.48
C GLY A 503 -21.17 2.72 -16.73
N ARG A 504 -20.81 1.59 -17.37
CA ARG A 504 -20.81 0.26 -16.74
C ARG A 504 -19.88 0.19 -15.52
N PHE A 505 -18.71 0.82 -15.59
CA PHE A 505 -17.78 0.91 -14.46
C PHE A 505 -18.42 1.59 -13.25
N ILE A 506 -19.03 2.77 -13.46
CA ILE A 506 -19.75 3.49 -12.41
C ILE A 506 -20.90 2.65 -11.86
N CYS A 507 -21.69 2.01 -12.73
CA CYS A 507 -22.80 1.16 -12.31
C CYS A 507 -22.35 0.03 -11.38
N HIS A 508 -21.27 -0.67 -11.74
CA HIS A 508 -20.73 -1.74 -10.90
C HIS A 508 -20.15 -1.22 -9.59
N LEU A 509 -19.43 -0.08 -9.61
CA LEU A 509 -18.89 0.52 -8.40
C LEU A 509 -20.00 1.02 -7.45
N LEU A 510 -21.04 1.66 -8.00
CA LEU A 510 -22.20 2.09 -7.21
C LEU A 510 -23.00 0.91 -6.70
N TYR A 511 -23.15 -0.15 -7.49
CA TYR A 511 -23.83 -1.37 -7.06
C TYR A 511 -23.11 -2.05 -5.90
N THR A 512 -21.76 -2.11 -5.90
CA THR A 512 -21.01 -2.69 -4.78
C THR A 512 -21.15 -1.84 -3.52
N LEU A 513 -21.05 -0.52 -3.64
CA LEU A 513 -21.29 0.40 -2.50
C LEU A 513 -22.73 0.29 -1.98
N TYR A 514 -23.72 0.28 -2.87
CA TYR A 514 -25.13 0.14 -2.52
C TYR A 514 -25.39 -1.19 -1.80
N ARG A 515 -24.81 -2.27 -2.32
CA ARG A 515 -24.87 -3.61 -1.71
C ARG A 515 -24.27 -3.61 -0.31
N THR A 516 -23.09 -3.01 -0.13
CA THR A 516 -22.36 -3.00 1.15
C THR A 516 -23.12 -2.21 2.21
N TYR A 517 -23.53 -0.98 1.91
CA TYR A 517 -24.11 -0.10 2.93
C TYR A 517 -25.62 -0.26 3.14
N PHE A 518 -26.40 -0.50 2.08
CA PHE A 518 -27.86 -0.51 2.14
C PHE A 518 -28.44 -1.93 2.15
N VAL A 519 -28.09 -2.75 1.16
CA VAL A 519 -28.64 -4.10 1.03
C VAL A 519 -28.03 -5.05 2.07
N GLN A 520 -26.78 -4.80 2.45
CA GLN A 520 -25.98 -5.61 3.37
C GLN A 520 -26.03 -7.10 3.01
N LYS A 521 -25.84 -7.42 1.73
CA LYS A 521 -25.77 -8.82 1.24
C LYS A 521 -24.30 -9.28 1.24
N PRO A 522 -23.94 -10.36 1.96
CA PRO A 522 -22.55 -10.85 2.01
C PRO A 522 -22.08 -11.35 0.64
N GLN A 523 -20.82 -11.13 0.27
CA GLN A 523 -20.26 -11.50 -1.03
C GLN A 523 -19.71 -12.93 -1.10
N GLY A 524 -19.58 -13.59 0.04
CA GLY A 524 -19.37 -15.03 0.19
C GLY A 524 -20.06 -15.52 1.47
N SER A 525 -20.47 -16.79 1.52
CA SER A 525 -21.10 -17.36 2.72
C SER A 525 -20.21 -18.41 3.35
N HIS A 526 -19.99 -18.32 4.66
CA HIS A 526 -19.40 -19.38 5.48
C HIS A 526 -20.38 -20.56 5.72
N LYS A 527 -21.29 -20.83 4.77
CA LYS A 527 -22.18 -22.00 4.86
C LYS A 527 -21.40 -23.32 4.73
N ASP A 528 -20.15 -23.24 4.28
CA ASP A 528 -19.37 -24.40 3.83
C ASP A 528 -18.11 -24.68 4.68
N PHE A 529 -18.05 -24.32 5.97
CA PHE A 529 -17.04 -24.96 6.84
C PHE A 529 -17.62 -26.27 7.37
N PRO A 530 -17.27 -27.43 6.77
CA PRO A 530 -17.79 -28.70 7.23
C PRO A 530 -17.20 -29.02 8.62
N PRO A 531 -17.99 -29.57 9.55
CA PRO A 531 -17.50 -30.01 10.86
C PRO A 531 -16.31 -31.00 10.80
N LYS A 532 -16.11 -31.64 9.64
CA LYS A 532 -15.04 -32.63 9.40
C LYS A 532 -13.62 -32.04 9.42
N ASP A 533 -13.48 -30.71 9.29
CA ASP A 533 -12.19 -30.02 9.29
C ASP A 533 -11.79 -29.47 10.67
N LEU A 534 -12.57 -29.75 11.73
CA LEU A 534 -12.22 -29.37 13.10
C LEU A 534 -11.11 -30.27 13.65
N TYR A 535 -9.89 -29.76 13.61
CA TYR A 535 -8.77 -30.41 14.28
C TYR A 535 -8.78 -30.08 15.77
N TYR A 536 -9.14 -31.07 16.58
CA TYR A 536 -9.08 -30.99 18.04
C TYR A 536 -7.70 -31.40 18.54
N LYS A 537 -7.00 -30.49 19.23
CA LYS A 537 -5.77 -30.84 19.93
C LYS A 537 -6.10 -31.24 21.37
N PHE A 538 -5.76 -32.47 21.76
CA PHE A 538 -6.05 -32.96 23.10
C PHE A 538 -5.29 -32.16 24.18
N TYR A 539 -5.95 -31.91 25.31
CA TYR A 539 -5.32 -31.40 26.52
C TYR A 539 -4.78 -32.55 27.36
N PRO A 540 -3.78 -32.32 28.22
CA PRO A 540 -3.41 -33.30 29.24
C PRO A 540 -4.60 -33.61 30.16
N SER A 541 -4.53 -34.74 30.86
CA SER A 541 -5.59 -35.16 31.78
C SER A 541 -5.87 -34.07 32.82
N SER A 542 -7.15 -33.72 32.97
CA SER A 542 -7.61 -32.69 33.90
C SER A 542 -8.44 -33.31 35.02
N THR A 543 -8.31 -32.81 36.23
CA THR A 543 -9.18 -33.14 37.36
C THR A 543 -10.25 -32.07 37.51
N LEU A 544 -11.53 -32.48 37.59
CA LEU A 544 -12.63 -31.56 37.88
C LEU A 544 -12.92 -31.59 39.39
N HIS A 545 -12.83 -30.44 40.04
CA HIS A 545 -13.19 -30.27 41.45
C HIS A 545 -14.58 -29.66 41.54
N GLU A 546 -15.52 -30.36 42.18
CA GLU A 546 -16.80 -29.78 42.57
C GLU A 546 -16.64 -29.11 43.95
N ILE A 547 -16.99 -27.83 44.03
CA ILE A 547 -16.77 -27.01 45.22
C ILE A 547 -18.12 -26.43 45.65
N LYS A 548 -18.47 -26.63 46.91
CA LYS A 548 -19.66 -26.03 47.52
C LYS A 548 -19.31 -24.65 48.07
N THR A 549 -19.98 -23.63 47.54
CA THR A 549 -19.85 -22.23 47.99
C THR A 549 -20.53 -22.01 49.34
N GLU A 550 -20.19 -20.92 50.02
CA GLU A 550 -20.75 -20.57 51.34
C GLU A 550 -22.28 -20.41 51.31
N ASP A 551 -22.83 -19.89 50.21
CA ASP A 551 -24.28 -19.76 50.00
C ASP A 551 -24.95 -21.07 49.51
N GLY A 552 -24.21 -22.18 49.49
CA GLY A 552 -24.71 -23.52 49.24
C GLY A 552 -24.79 -23.93 47.78
N PHE A 553 -24.34 -23.09 46.84
CA PHE A 553 -24.32 -23.41 45.41
C PHE A 553 -23.08 -24.25 45.04
N THR A 554 -23.23 -25.22 44.13
CA THR A 554 -22.10 -26.04 43.66
C THR A 554 -21.53 -25.42 42.39
N ILE A 555 -20.24 -25.10 42.42
CA ILE A 555 -19.46 -24.66 41.27
C ILE A 555 -18.41 -25.72 40.92
N SER A 556 -17.82 -25.63 39.74
CA SER A 556 -16.73 -26.51 39.34
C SER A 556 -15.45 -25.72 39.05
N CYS A 557 -14.30 -26.33 39.33
CA CYS A 557 -13.00 -25.78 38.99
C CYS A 557 -12.15 -26.88 38.35
N ARG A 558 -11.70 -26.66 37.11
CA ARG A 558 -10.92 -27.64 36.35
C ARG A 558 -9.43 -27.39 36.57
N GLN A 559 -8.72 -28.43 37.00
CA GLN A 559 -7.30 -28.41 37.29
C GLN A 559 -6.54 -29.20 36.22
N TRP A 560 -5.49 -28.62 35.66
CA TRP A 560 -4.47 -29.33 34.89
C TRP A 560 -3.15 -29.31 35.66
N LYS A 561 -2.64 -30.51 35.98
CA LYS A 561 -1.33 -30.68 36.60
C LYS A 561 -0.24 -30.66 35.54
N CYS A 562 0.88 -30.03 35.83
CA CYS A 562 2.05 -30.11 34.96
C CYS A 562 2.70 -31.49 35.13
N THR A 563 2.85 -32.24 34.03
CA THR A 563 3.48 -33.57 33.99
C THR A 563 4.92 -33.52 33.44
N HIS A 564 5.45 -32.34 33.14
CA HIS A 564 6.79 -32.22 32.59
C HIS A 564 7.87 -32.38 33.66
N ASN A 565 8.76 -33.35 33.43
CA ASN A 565 9.98 -33.59 34.19
C ASN A 565 10.77 -32.28 34.40
N SER A 566 11.19 -32.08 35.64
CA SER A 566 12.02 -30.99 36.19
C SER A 566 13.39 -30.78 35.51
N SER A 567 13.66 -31.35 34.33
CA SER A 567 14.98 -31.36 33.69
C SER A 567 15.28 -30.18 32.76
N LYS A 568 14.31 -29.29 32.48
CA LYS A 568 14.52 -28.05 31.69
C LYS A 568 14.51 -26.75 32.50
N LEU A 569 14.30 -26.82 33.82
CA LEU A 569 14.30 -25.65 34.70
C LEU A 569 15.69 -25.45 35.31
N GLU A 570 16.41 -24.45 34.81
CA GLU A 570 17.61 -23.93 35.49
C GLU A 570 17.21 -23.32 36.86
N GLY A 571 17.52 -24.07 37.93
CA GLY A 571 17.42 -23.65 39.34
C GLY A 571 16.08 -23.93 40.05
N PRO A 572 16.05 -23.92 41.39
CA PRO A 572 14.84 -24.15 42.18
C PRO A 572 13.92 -22.93 42.11
N LYS A 573 13.13 -22.80 41.04
CA LYS A 573 12.09 -21.78 40.93
C LYS A 573 10.82 -22.26 41.62
N LYS A 574 10.37 -21.52 42.63
CA LYS A 574 9.08 -21.73 43.29
C LYS A 574 7.97 -21.20 42.37
N LEU A 575 7.41 -22.08 41.55
CA LEU A 575 6.30 -21.75 40.64
C LEU A 575 4.98 -21.78 41.41
N TYR A 576 4.14 -20.77 41.21
CA TYR A 576 2.81 -20.71 41.83
C TYR A 576 1.70 -21.17 40.86
N PRO A 577 0.59 -21.74 41.38
CA PRO A 577 -0.57 -22.08 40.56
C PRO A 577 -1.21 -20.83 39.95
N VAL A 578 -1.80 -20.99 38.76
CA VAL A 578 -2.49 -19.92 38.02
C VAL A 578 -4.00 -20.18 37.99
N LEU A 579 -4.78 -19.25 38.52
CA LEU A 579 -6.23 -19.24 38.46
C LEU A 579 -6.72 -18.39 37.29
N LEU A 580 -7.47 -19.00 36.38
CA LEU A 580 -8.06 -18.39 35.19
C LEU A 580 -9.55 -18.11 35.43
N LEU A 581 -9.96 -16.86 35.19
CA LEU A 581 -11.34 -16.39 35.37
C LEU A 581 -11.92 -15.97 34.01
N ASN A 582 -12.88 -16.76 33.51
CA ASN A 582 -13.54 -16.58 32.22
C ASN A 582 -14.43 -15.31 32.18
N GLY A 583 -14.81 -14.93 30.95
CA GLY A 583 -15.76 -13.87 30.68
C GLY A 583 -17.23 -14.28 30.86
N TYR A 584 -18.14 -13.55 30.22
CA TYR A 584 -19.57 -13.84 30.28
C TYR A 584 -19.92 -15.10 29.48
N SER A 585 -20.23 -16.21 30.17
CA SER A 585 -20.83 -17.42 29.59
C SER A 585 -20.06 -18.07 28.43
N SER A 586 -18.76 -17.79 28.28
CA SER A 586 -17.91 -18.31 27.20
C SER A 586 -16.54 -18.70 27.73
N ASP A 587 -16.05 -19.86 27.29
CA ASP A 587 -14.65 -20.25 27.51
C ASP A 587 -13.70 -19.39 26.67
N SER A 588 -12.81 -18.66 27.32
CA SER A 588 -11.82 -17.77 26.70
C SER A 588 -10.39 -18.31 26.77
N TYR A 589 -10.14 -19.32 27.60
CA TYR A 589 -8.81 -19.90 27.79
C TYR A 589 -8.69 -21.35 27.31
N TRP A 590 -9.79 -22.12 27.42
CA TRP A 590 -9.86 -23.51 26.98
C TRP A 590 -10.36 -23.56 25.53
N LEU A 591 -9.43 -23.52 24.58
CA LEU A 591 -9.68 -23.36 23.14
C LEU A 591 -9.22 -24.63 22.37
N PRO A 592 -10.10 -25.64 22.25
CA PRO A 592 -9.70 -26.94 21.71
C PRO A 592 -9.35 -26.93 20.22
N THR A 593 -9.86 -25.97 19.45
CA THR A 593 -9.59 -25.80 18.02
C THR A 593 -8.33 -25.02 17.70
N GLU A 594 -7.76 -24.30 18.68
CA GLU A 594 -6.57 -23.49 18.50
C GLU A 594 -5.33 -24.26 18.98
N PRO A 595 -4.20 -24.23 18.25
CA PRO A 595 -3.01 -24.98 18.63
C PRO A 595 -2.26 -24.38 19.83
N ASN A 596 -2.39 -23.06 20.03
CA ASN A 596 -1.64 -22.25 20.98
C ASN A 596 -2.60 -21.37 21.81
N ASP A 597 -3.17 -21.93 22.87
CA ASP A 597 -3.97 -21.17 23.85
C ASP A 597 -3.17 -20.88 25.12
N LEU A 598 -3.75 -20.07 26.01
CA LEU A 598 -3.08 -19.66 27.25
C LEU A 598 -2.89 -20.82 28.24
N VAL A 599 -3.81 -21.79 28.31
CA VAL A 599 -3.69 -22.96 29.22
C VAL A 599 -2.47 -23.78 28.84
N ARG A 600 -2.31 -24.13 27.56
CA ARG A 600 -1.15 -24.89 27.06
C ARG A 600 0.13 -24.10 27.21
N THR A 601 0.10 -22.80 26.88
CA THR A 601 1.27 -21.91 27.03
C THR A 601 1.77 -21.87 28.48
N LEU A 602 0.86 -21.77 29.47
CA LEU A 602 1.24 -21.75 30.88
C LEU A 602 1.67 -23.12 31.42
N LEU A 603 1.08 -24.22 30.91
CA LEU A 603 1.51 -25.59 31.23
C LEU A 603 2.92 -25.88 30.70
N GLU A 604 3.25 -25.38 29.49
CA GLU A 604 4.59 -25.47 28.89
C GLU A 604 5.63 -24.67 29.69
N GLU A 605 5.22 -23.59 30.35
CA GLU A 605 6.05 -22.81 31.29
C GLU A 605 6.20 -23.46 32.67
N GLY A 606 5.50 -24.57 32.93
CA GLY A 606 5.62 -25.35 34.15
C GLY A 606 4.60 -25.02 35.25
N HIS A 607 3.62 -24.16 34.98
CA HIS A 607 2.60 -23.79 35.98
C HIS A 607 1.47 -24.81 36.05
N GLU A 608 0.92 -24.99 37.25
CA GLU A 608 -0.35 -25.66 37.45
C GLU A 608 -1.52 -24.71 37.17
N ILE A 609 -2.51 -25.17 36.40
CA ILE A 609 -3.60 -24.31 35.91
C ILE A 609 -4.93 -24.71 36.51
N TRP A 610 -5.67 -23.71 37.01
CA TRP A 610 -7.01 -23.81 37.53
C TRP A 610 -7.96 -22.92 36.72
N LEU A 611 -9.01 -23.48 36.14
CA LEU A 611 -10.05 -22.74 35.42
C LEU A 611 -11.35 -22.78 36.20
N LEU A 612 -11.79 -21.61 36.69
CA LEU A 612 -13.04 -21.47 37.41
C LEU A 612 -14.24 -21.51 36.45
N GLN A 613 -15.19 -22.38 36.75
CA GLN A 613 -16.49 -22.46 36.09
C GLN A 613 -17.57 -22.01 37.10
N PRO A 614 -17.79 -20.69 37.24
CA PRO A 614 -18.67 -20.14 38.27
C PRO A 614 -20.15 -20.42 37.97
N ARG A 615 -21.06 -19.94 38.83
CA ARG A 615 -22.53 -20.01 38.61
C ARG A 615 -23.05 -19.32 37.33
N LEU A 616 -22.18 -18.55 36.66
CA LEU A 616 -22.40 -17.94 35.34
C LEU A 616 -22.07 -18.88 34.18
N HIS A 617 -21.34 -19.97 34.43
CA HIS A 617 -20.93 -20.92 33.40
C HIS A 617 -22.12 -21.81 32.97
N PRO A 618 -22.27 -22.14 31.67
CA PRO A 618 -23.38 -22.98 31.19
C PRO A 618 -23.49 -24.37 31.84
N LEU A 619 -22.37 -24.91 32.35
CA LEU A 619 -22.34 -26.19 33.07
C LEU A 619 -22.91 -26.10 34.50
N ASN A 620 -22.92 -24.92 35.12
CA ASN A 620 -23.41 -24.69 36.47
C ASN A 620 -24.48 -23.58 36.48
N PRO A 621 -25.58 -23.71 35.71
CA PRO A 621 -26.46 -22.57 35.47
C PRO A 621 -27.33 -22.26 36.69
N SER A 622 -27.19 -21.07 37.25
CA SER A 622 -28.12 -20.54 38.25
C SER A 622 -29.14 -19.57 37.64
N ASN A 623 -30.40 -19.69 38.06
CA ASN A 623 -31.48 -18.79 37.63
C ASN A 623 -31.61 -17.52 38.48
N LYS A 624 -30.87 -17.42 39.60
CA LYS A 624 -30.98 -16.30 40.55
C LYS A 624 -29.64 -16.02 41.21
N PHE A 625 -28.88 -15.09 40.64
CA PHE A 625 -27.64 -14.55 41.19
C PHE A 625 -27.27 -13.23 40.50
N THR A 626 -26.29 -12.53 41.06
CA THR A 626 -25.69 -11.30 40.57
C THR A 626 -24.18 -11.50 40.34
N ILE A 627 -23.53 -10.59 39.61
CA ILE A 627 -22.06 -10.62 39.46
C ILE A 627 -21.34 -10.51 40.82
N GLU A 628 -21.96 -9.83 41.79
CA GLU A 628 -21.41 -9.70 43.15
C GLU A 628 -21.32 -11.05 43.85
N ASP A 629 -22.31 -11.93 43.69
CA ASP A 629 -22.31 -13.28 44.28
C ASP A 629 -21.12 -14.12 43.79
N ILE A 630 -20.67 -13.93 42.55
CA ILE A 630 -19.49 -14.63 42.02
C ILE A 630 -18.21 -14.14 42.74
N GLY A 631 -18.07 -12.82 42.91
CA GLY A 631 -16.91 -12.24 43.60
C GLY A 631 -16.91 -12.54 45.10
N ARG A 632 -18.10 -12.64 45.71
CA ARG A 632 -18.28 -12.87 47.15
C ARG A 632 -18.19 -14.34 47.55
N PHE A 633 -18.66 -15.27 46.72
CA PHE A 633 -18.76 -16.68 47.09
C PHE A 633 -17.96 -17.61 46.18
N ASP A 634 -18.03 -17.44 44.85
CA ASP A 634 -17.42 -18.41 43.92
C ASP A 634 -15.89 -18.28 43.87
N VAL A 635 -15.37 -17.06 43.70
CA VAL A 635 -13.92 -16.81 43.62
C VAL A 635 -13.22 -17.18 44.94
N PRO A 636 -13.72 -16.78 46.12
CA PRO A 636 -13.12 -17.21 47.40
C PRO A 636 -13.15 -18.72 47.59
N ALA A 637 -14.25 -19.40 47.24
CA ALA A 637 -14.34 -20.85 47.34
C ALA A 637 -13.31 -21.58 46.45
N ALA A 638 -13.08 -21.09 45.24
CA ALA A 638 -12.05 -21.62 44.35
C ALA A 638 -10.64 -21.41 44.90
N ILE A 639 -10.34 -20.22 45.43
CA ILE A 639 -9.04 -19.90 46.03
C ILE A 639 -8.80 -20.76 47.29
N ASN A 640 -9.80 -20.86 48.18
CA ASN A 640 -9.71 -21.69 49.38
C ASN A 640 -9.42 -23.14 49.03
N ARG A 641 -10.04 -23.68 47.98
CA ARG A 641 -9.75 -25.04 47.51
C ARG A 641 -8.31 -25.22 47.04
N ILE A 642 -7.74 -24.22 46.37
CA ILE A 642 -6.32 -24.25 45.96
C ILE A 642 -5.42 -24.20 47.20
N LEU A 643 -5.73 -23.35 48.17
CA LEU A 643 -4.99 -23.24 49.44
C LEU A 643 -5.06 -24.52 50.29
N GLU A 644 -6.20 -25.20 50.31
CA GLU A 644 -6.36 -26.51 50.97
C GLU A 644 -5.43 -27.57 50.38
N LEU A 645 -5.24 -27.59 49.06
CA LEU A 645 -4.44 -28.60 48.37
C LEU A 645 -2.94 -28.32 48.43
N HIS A 646 -2.54 -27.05 48.46
CA HIS A 646 -1.14 -26.62 48.35
C HIS A 646 -0.56 -25.99 49.62
N GLY A 647 -1.39 -25.77 50.64
CA GLY A 647 -1.04 -25.14 51.91
C GLY A 647 -1.36 -23.65 51.98
N GLN A 648 -1.68 -23.17 53.20
CA GLN A 648 -2.19 -21.81 53.45
C GLN A 648 -1.24 -20.67 53.06
N HIS A 649 0.05 -20.96 52.88
CA HIS A 649 1.09 -19.97 52.56
C HIS A 649 1.42 -19.90 51.06
N ILE A 650 0.75 -20.66 50.20
CA ILE A 650 0.98 -20.56 48.75
C ILE A 650 0.34 -19.28 48.21
N LYS A 651 1.03 -18.63 47.27
CA LYS A 651 0.47 -17.53 46.49
C LYS A 651 -0.11 -18.07 45.19
N ILE A 652 -1.04 -17.33 44.58
CA ILE A 652 -1.72 -17.73 43.34
C ILE A 652 -1.60 -16.58 42.32
N HIS A 653 -1.26 -16.89 41.07
CA HIS A 653 -1.38 -15.91 39.98
C HIS A 653 -2.80 -15.92 39.44
N VAL A 654 -3.40 -14.74 39.21
CA VAL A 654 -4.76 -14.66 38.66
C VAL A 654 -4.72 -13.99 37.29
N VAL A 655 -5.32 -14.66 36.30
CA VAL A 655 -5.56 -14.08 34.96
C VAL A 655 -7.06 -14.01 34.72
N ALA A 656 -7.57 -12.81 34.49
CA ALA A 656 -8.99 -12.54 34.45
C ALA A 656 -9.40 -11.84 33.14
N HIS A 657 -10.55 -12.25 32.59
CA HIS A 657 -11.09 -11.72 31.34
C HIS A 657 -12.53 -11.27 31.50
N CYS A 658 -12.88 -10.12 30.92
CA CYS A 658 -14.23 -9.58 30.90
C CYS A 658 -14.90 -9.58 32.30
N VAL A 659 -15.97 -10.33 32.51
CA VAL A 659 -16.62 -10.45 33.83
C VAL A 659 -15.66 -10.99 34.89
N GLY A 660 -14.74 -11.89 34.53
CA GLY A 660 -13.66 -12.35 35.39
C GLY A 660 -12.87 -11.20 36.02
N GLY A 661 -12.60 -10.15 35.24
CA GLY A 661 -11.91 -8.94 35.71
C GLY A 661 -12.75 -8.16 36.72
N LEU A 662 -14.07 -8.10 36.57
CA LEU A 662 -14.96 -7.44 37.52
C LEU A 662 -15.02 -8.21 38.85
N VAL A 663 -15.20 -9.54 38.78
CA VAL A 663 -15.45 -10.38 39.98
C VAL A 663 -14.22 -10.50 40.87
N ILE A 664 -13.01 -10.57 40.32
CA ILE A 664 -11.79 -10.62 41.13
C ILE A 664 -11.55 -9.31 41.88
N HIS A 665 -11.86 -8.16 41.27
CA HIS A 665 -11.77 -6.87 41.95
C HIS A 665 -12.86 -6.73 43.02
N ILE A 666 -14.08 -7.23 42.79
CA ILE A 666 -15.11 -7.34 43.83
C ILE A 666 -14.63 -8.22 44.99
N ALA A 667 -13.99 -9.36 44.71
CA ALA A 667 -13.50 -10.28 45.74
C ALA A 667 -12.40 -9.64 46.61
N LEU A 668 -11.43 -8.98 45.99
CA LEU A 668 -10.30 -8.34 46.68
C LEU A 668 -10.72 -7.06 47.40
N MET A 669 -11.35 -6.11 46.69
CA MET A 669 -11.79 -4.83 47.28
C MET A 669 -12.94 -5.02 48.26
N GLY A 670 -13.76 -6.06 48.09
CA GLY A 670 -14.78 -6.47 49.06
C GLY A 670 -14.21 -7.10 50.34
N GLY A 671 -12.93 -7.49 50.34
CA GLY A 671 -12.27 -8.14 51.47
C GLY A 671 -12.62 -9.62 51.62
N HIS A 672 -13.17 -10.25 50.57
CA HIS A 672 -13.49 -11.68 50.55
C HIS A 672 -12.25 -12.55 50.23
N VAL A 673 -11.23 -11.96 49.61
CA VAL A 673 -9.94 -12.59 49.33
C VAL A 673 -8.83 -11.65 49.82
N SER A 674 -7.85 -12.18 50.54
CA SER A 674 -6.68 -11.41 50.94
C SER A 674 -5.71 -11.25 49.77
N ALA A 675 -5.23 -10.02 49.52
CA ALA A 675 -4.17 -9.73 48.55
C ALA A 675 -2.89 -10.54 48.81
N THR A 676 -2.62 -10.93 50.07
CA THR A 676 -1.45 -11.73 50.45
C THR A 676 -1.40 -13.10 49.77
N ASN A 677 -2.56 -13.62 49.37
CA ASN A 677 -2.71 -14.93 48.74
C ASN A 677 -2.53 -14.83 47.21
N ILE A 678 -2.41 -13.63 46.66
CA ILE A 678 -2.25 -13.37 45.22
C ILE A 678 -0.81 -12.93 44.93
N ALA A 679 -0.12 -13.63 44.04
CA ALA A 679 1.22 -13.26 43.60
C ALA A 679 1.19 -12.14 42.55
N SER A 680 0.26 -12.22 41.60
CA SER A 680 0.06 -11.20 40.56
C SER A 680 -1.34 -11.26 39.99
N LEU A 681 -1.87 -10.13 39.52
CA LEU A 681 -3.17 -10.03 38.86
C LEU A 681 -3.03 -9.47 37.44
N SER A 682 -3.39 -10.27 36.43
CA SER A 682 -3.50 -9.83 35.04
C SER A 682 -4.96 -9.73 34.63
N CYS A 683 -5.37 -8.60 34.07
CA CYS A 683 -6.75 -8.37 33.63
C CYS A 683 -6.81 -7.88 32.19
N THR A 684 -7.70 -8.47 31.39
CA THR A 684 -7.90 -8.14 29.98
C THR A 684 -9.22 -7.39 29.76
N ASN A 685 -9.14 -6.19 29.18
CA ASN A 685 -10.21 -5.28 28.78
C ASN A 685 -11.25 -4.89 29.85
N THR A 686 -11.05 -5.30 31.10
CA THR A 686 -11.95 -5.10 32.25
C THR A 686 -11.16 -5.13 33.53
N SER A 687 -11.69 -4.51 34.58
CA SER A 687 -11.04 -4.39 35.89
C SER A 687 -12.09 -3.91 36.92
N MET A 688 -11.70 -3.18 37.97
CA MET A 688 -12.64 -2.38 38.76
C MET A 688 -13.39 -1.32 37.93
N PHE A 689 -12.87 -0.98 36.74
CA PHE A 689 -13.54 -0.18 35.72
C PHE A 689 -13.98 -1.05 34.55
N PHE A 690 -15.10 -0.66 33.93
CA PHE A 690 -15.57 -1.23 32.67
C PHE A 690 -16.26 -0.16 31.83
N LYS A 691 -15.49 0.52 30.97
CA LYS A 691 -16.00 1.57 30.08
C LYS A 691 -16.27 0.98 28.71
N LEU A 692 -17.56 0.95 28.34
CA LEU A 692 -18.01 0.52 27.02
C LEU A 692 -17.95 1.67 26.01
N ASN A 693 -17.94 1.33 24.73
CA ASN A 693 -18.13 2.31 23.67
C ASN A 693 -19.57 2.86 23.66
N THR A 694 -19.79 3.99 23.00
CA THR A 694 -21.07 4.72 22.99
C THR A 694 -22.24 3.85 22.53
N LEU A 695 -22.04 3.02 21.50
CA LEU A 695 -23.09 2.15 20.98
C LEU A 695 -23.48 1.05 21.97
N SER A 696 -22.50 0.37 22.56
CA SER A 696 -22.75 -0.67 23.56
C SER A 696 -23.33 -0.07 24.85
N MET A 697 -22.94 1.15 25.24
CA MET A 697 -23.61 1.90 26.31
C MET A 697 -25.08 2.17 26.01
N PHE A 698 -25.39 2.65 24.79
CA PHE A 698 -26.76 2.87 24.36
C PHE A 698 -27.59 1.57 24.39
N LYS A 699 -27.00 0.44 24.00
CA LYS A 699 -27.64 -0.89 24.14
C LYS A 699 -27.96 -1.22 25.60
N MET A 700 -27.08 -0.87 26.53
CA MET A 700 -27.34 -1.02 27.96
C MET A 700 -28.44 -0.07 28.45
N TRP A 701 -28.69 1.09 27.83
CA TRP A 701 -29.79 1.99 28.23
C TRP A 701 -31.17 1.58 27.71
N LEU A 702 -31.23 0.95 26.54
CA LEU A 702 -32.50 0.55 25.92
C LEU A 702 -33.35 -0.32 26.89
N PRO A 703 -34.61 0.07 27.17
CA PRO A 703 -35.50 -0.68 28.06
C PRO A 703 -35.99 -2.00 27.44
N LEU A 704 -35.52 -2.37 26.26
CA LEU A 704 -35.96 -3.55 25.50
C LEU A 704 -35.46 -4.87 26.10
N LEU A 705 -34.25 -4.89 26.67
CA LEU A 705 -33.70 -6.03 27.43
C LEU A 705 -34.29 -6.18 28.85
N PRO A 706 -34.54 -5.11 29.64
CA PRO A 706 -35.11 -5.23 30.98
C PRO A 706 -36.59 -5.64 31.00
N VAL A 707 -37.43 -5.26 30.03
CA VAL A 707 -38.88 -5.61 30.09
C VAL A 707 -39.12 -7.13 30.00
N SER A 708 -38.23 -7.87 29.33
CA SER A 708 -38.30 -9.34 29.34
C SER A 708 -37.72 -9.95 30.62
N SER A 709 -36.61 -9.42 31.15
CA SER A 709 -35.86 -9.94 32.32
C SER A 709 -36.37 -9.53 33.71
N LEU A 710 -37.11 -8.42 33.81
CA LEU A 710 -37.73 -7.94 35.07
C LEU A 710 -39.13 -8.49 35.34
N SER A 711 -39.74 -9.21 34.39
CA SER A 711 -41.04 -9.84 34.65
C SER A 711 -40.86 -10.95 35.70
N TYR A 712 -41.50 -10.78 36.87
CA TYR A 712 -41.63 -11.76 37.96
C TYR A 712 -42.16 -13.16 37.48
N SER A 713 -42.61 -13.25 36.23
CA SER A 713 -43.16 -14.44 35.56
C SER A 713 -42.11 -15.29 34.79
N TRP A 714 -40.83 -14.88 34.70
CA TRP A 714 -39.81 -15.65 33.98
C TRP A 714 -39.21 -16.77 34.86
N LYS A 715 -39.72 -18.01 34.72
CA LYS A 715 -39.26 -19.18 35.49
C LYS A 715 -37.88 -19.73 35.10
N ASN A 716 -37.38 -19.47 33.89
CA ASN A 716 -36.10 -20.04 33.41
C ASN A 716 -35.25 -19.01 32.65
N LYS A 717 -34.28 -18.37 33.32
CA LYS A 717 -33.49 -17.23 32.80
C LYS A 717 -32.31 -17.65 31.91
N ILE A 718 -32.37 -18.84 31.31
CA ILE A 718 -31.34 -19.33 30.40
C ILE A 718 -31.86 -19.17 28.97
N LEU A 719 -31.15 -18.38 28.17
CA LEU A 719 -31.51 -18.11 26.78
C LEU A 719 -30.75 -19.10 25.88
N PRO A 720 -31.44 -20.02 25.18
CA PRO A 720 -30.77 -20.93 24.27
C PRO A 720 -30.35 -20.17 23.00
N MET A 721 -29.10 -20.30 22.57
CA MET A 721 -28.55 -19.57 21.43
C MET A 721 -28.84 -20.25 20.10
N LEU A 722 -28.66 -21.57 20.04
CA LEU A 722 -28.88 -22.39 18.83
C LEU A 722 -30.27 -22.18 18.21
N GLU A 723 -30.29 -22.03 16.89
CA GLU A 723 -31.54 -21.82 16.13
C GLU A 723 -32.50 -23.02 16.21
N THR A 724 -31.96 -24.23 16.33
CA THR A 724 -32.70 -25.50 16.40
C THR A 724 -33.36 -25.76 17.77
N SER A 725 -33.07 -24.94 18.78
CA SER A 725 -33.60 -25.13 20.14
C SER A 725 -35.08 -24.72 20.26
N LYS A 726 -35.89 -25.52 20.96
CA LYS A 726 -37.28 -25.17 21.29
C LYS A 726 -37.30 -23.89 22.14
N SER A 727 -37.75 -22.78 21.56
CA SER A 727 -37.76 -21.46 22.19
C SER A 727 -39.18 -20.93 22.40
N SER A 728 -39.40 -20.32 23.57
CA SER A 728 -40.65 -19.63 23.89
C SER A 728 -40.88 -18.45 22.93
N LEU A 729 -42.13 -18.02 22.73
CA LEU A 729 -42.46 -16.85 21.90
C LEU A 729 -41.66 -15.60 22.32
N ARG A 730 -41.43 -15.42 23.62
CA ARG A 730 -40.65 -14.31 24.18
C ARG A 730 -39.16 -14.41 23.84
N HIS A 731 -38.58 -15.61 23.88
CA HIS A 731 -37.19 -15.83 23.42
C HIS A 731 -37.05 -15.52 21.93
N ARG A 732 -38.02 -15.90 21.09
CA ARG A 732 -38.00 -15.55 19.66
C ARG A 732 -38.07 -14.04 19.43
N LEU A 733 -38.91 -13.33 20.18
CA LEU A 733 -38.99 -11.88 20.12
C LEU A 733 -37.65 -11.24 20.49
N LEU A 734 -37.05 -11.65 21.62
CA LEU A 734 -35.74 -11.15 22.06
C LEU A 734 -34.64 -11.42 21.01
N LYS A 735 -34.60 -12.63 20.44
CA LYS A 735 -33.65 -12.98 19.37
C LYS A 735 -33.85 -12.09 18.14
N SER A 736 -35.09 -11.91 17.70
CA SER A 736 -35.41 -11.06 16.55
C SER A 736 -34.99 -9.60 16.80
N MET A 737 -35.27 -9.07 17.99
CA MET A 737 -34.86 -7.71 18.35
C MET A 737 -33.34 -7.56 18.37
N ALA A 738 -32.61 -8.51 18.97
CA ALA A 738 -31.14 -8.48 19.01
C ALA A 738 -30.51 -8.51 17.61
N LEU A 739 -31.10 -9.24 16.65
CA LEU A 739 -30.64 -9.30 15.26
C LEU A 739 -30.84 -7.97 14.49
N MET A 740 -31.80 -7.14 14.92
CA MET A 740 -32.11 -5.85 14.30
C MET A 740 -31.27 -4.68 14.84
N ILE A 741 -30.55 -4.86 15.95
CA ILE A 741 -29.73 -3.81 16.56
C ILE A 741 -28.49 -3.52 15.69
N PRO A 742 -28.19 -2.25 15.38
CA PRO A 742 -26.98 -1.86 14.65
C PRO A 742 -25.69 -2.27 15.36
N ARG A 743 -24.65 -2.58 14.59
CA ARG A 743 -23.36 -3.07 15.09
C ARG A 743 -22.25 -2.80 14.08
N TYR A 744 -21.01 -2.65 14.57
CA TYR A 744 -19.85 -2.26 13.77
C TYR A 744 -19.47 -3.30 12.72
N GLU A 745 -19.65 -4.58 13.05
CA GLU A 745 -19.35 -5.70 12.16
C GLU A 745 -20.52 -6.69 12.12
N ARG A 746 -20.77 -7.27 10.94
CA ARG A 746 -21.79 -8.29 10.69
C ARG A 746 -21.16 -9.64 10.30
N CYS A 747 -21.89 -10.71 10.62
CA CYS A 747 -21.47 -12.09 10.42
C CYS A 747 -22.59 -12.89 9.76
N THR A 748 -22.24 -13.93 8.98
CA THR A 748 -23.22 -14.83 8.38
C THR A 748 -23.76 -15.87 9.38
N CYS A 749 -23.16 -15.99 10.56
CA CYS A 749 -23.58 -16.90 11.63
C CYS A 749 -24.64 -16.23 12.52
N ASN A 750 -25.86 -16.77 12.53
CA ASN A 750 -26.99 -16.23 13.29
C ASN A 750 -26.71 -16.14 14.80
N GLU A 751 -26.03 -17.13 15.37
CA GLU A 751 -25.68 -17.17 16.80
C GLU A 751 -24.66 -16.07 17.17
N CYS A 752 -23.65 -15.85 16.31
CA CYS A 752 -22.70 -14.76 16.49
C CYS A 752 -23.40 -13.39 16.42
N GLU A 753 -24.34 -13.24 15.48
CA GLU A 753 -25.11 -12.02 15.33
C GLU A 753 -26.07 -11.76 16.50
N LEU A 754 -26.64 -12.83 17.06
CA LEU A 754 -27.46 -12.76 18.26
C LEU A 754 -26.64 -12.32 19.47
N PHE A 755 -25.49 -12.95 19.70
CA PHE A 755 -24.59 -12.61 20.80
C PHE A 755 -24.10 -11.15 20.70
N SER A 756 -23.67 -10.74 19.50
CA SER A 756 -23.22 -9.38 19.20
C SER A 756 -24.36 -8.35 19.29
N GLY A 757 -25.59 -8.77 19.03
CA GLY A 757 -26.80 -7.96 19.22
C GLY A 757 -27.04 -7.63 20.69
N LEU A 758 -26.87 -8.62 21.58
CA LEU A 758 -27.11 -8.48 23.02
C LEU A 758 -26.02 -7.69 23.75
N PHE A 759 -24.75 -8.01 23.52
CA PHE A 759 -23.63 -7.42 24.26
C PHE A 759 -22.85 -6.36 23.48
N GLY A 760 -22.85 -6.42 22.15
CA GLY A 760 -21.90 -5.71 21.28
C GLY A 760 -20.88 -6.67 20.65
N ASN A 761 -20.09 -6.19 19.68
CA ASN A 761 -19.07 -7.00 19.01
C ASN A 761 -17.95 -7.35 19.99
N ALA A 762 -17.87 -8.61 20.43
CA ALA A 762 -16.88 -9.06 21.41
C ALA A 762 -15.49 -9.30 20.80
N PHE A 763 -15.39 -9.54 19.50
CA PHE A 763 -14.14 -9.78 18.80
C PHE A 763 -14.23 -9.22 17.38
N TRP A 764 -13.07 -9.09 16.74
CA TRP A 764 -12.97 -8.75 15.33
C TRP A 764 -12.74 -10.02 14.51
N HIS A 765 -13.56 -10.29 13.48
CA HIS A 765 -13.51 -11.59 12.81
C HIS A 765 -12.20 -11.83 12.04
N GLU A 766 -11.50 -10.77 11.61
CA GLU A 766 -10.19 -10.88 10.95
C GLU A 766 -9.14 -11.55 11.87
N ASN A 767 -9.25 -11.40 13.19
CA ASN A 767 -8.33 -11.97 14.17
C ASN A 767 -8.66 -13.42 14.56
N LEU A 768 -9.80 -13.95 14.12
CA LEU A 768 -10.24 -15.30 14.44
C LEU A 768 -10.01 -16.28 13.29
N SER A 769 -9.63 -17.50 13.64
CA SER A 769 -9.65 -18.62 12.70
C SER A 769 -11.11 -19.04 12.43
N PRO A 770 -11.40 -19.59 11.23
CA PRO A 770 -12.71 -20.16 10.92
C PRO A 770 -13.18 -21.25 11.90
N SER A 771 -12.26 -22.12 12.33
CA SER A 771 -12.53 -23.20 13.28
C SER A 771 -12.91 -22.67 14.65
N MET A 772 -12.17 -21.68 15.17
CA MET A 772 -12.46 -21.03 16.45
C MET A 772 -13.80 -20.29 16.43
N HIS A 773 -14.08 -19.55 15.34
CA HIS A 773 -15.35 -18.86 15.17
C HIS A 773 -16.54 -19.85 15.13
N TYR A 774 -16.39 -20.99 14.46
CA TYR A 774 -17.41 -22.05 14.47
C TYR A 774 -17.62 -22.62 15.87
N TRP A 775 -16.54 -23.08 16.52
CA TRP A 775 -16.59 -23.71 17.84
C TRP A 775 -17.19 -22.78 18.91
N LEU A 776 -16.78 -21.50 18.93
CA LEU A 776 -17.26 -20.52 19.89
C LEU A 776 -18.79 -20.37 19.82
N ASN A 777 -19.34 -20.26 18.62
CA ASN A 777 -20.74 -19.93 18.41
C ASN A 777 -21.66 -21.16 18.36
N LYS A 778 -21.15 -22.32 17.94
CA LYS A 778 -21.96 -23.54 17.74
C LYS A 778 -21.79 -24.59 18.85
N GLU A 779 -20.67 -24.60 19.56
CA GLU A 779 -20.38 -25.60 20.60
C GLU A 779 -20.25 -25.01 22.01
N ASN A 780 -19.53 -23.90 22.16
CA ASN A 780 -19.26 -23.28 23.48
C ASN A 780 -20.45 -22.44 23.98
N VAL A 781 -20.87 -21.42 23.21
CA VAL A 781 -21.93 -20.48 23.62
C VAL A 781 -23.31 -20.96 23.17
N THR A 782 -23.68 -22.18 23.54
CA THR A 782 -24.99 -22.77 23.18
C THR A 782 -26.13 -22.31 24.09
N MET A 783 -25.81 -21.96 25.34
CA MET A 783 -26.74 -21.52 26.38
C MET A 783 -26.19 -20.27 27.07
N LEU A 784 -27.01 -19.23 27.20
CA LEU A 784 -26.62 -17.95 27.79
C LEU A 784 -27.42 -17.67 29.08
N PRO A 785 -26.81 -17.78 30.27
CA PRO A 785 -27.47 -17.40 31.52
C PRO A 785 -27.69 -15.90 31.58
N MET A 786 -28.93 -15.45 31.75
CA MET A 786 -29.31 -14.03 31.81
C MET A 786 -29.53 -13.52 33.24
N ALA A 787 -29.35 -14.36 34.26
CA ALA A 787 -29.64 -14.02 35.65
C ALA A 787 -28.77 -12.86 36.18
N ALA A 788 -27.48 -12.82 35.82
CA ALA A 788 -26.54 -11.78 36.23
C ALA A 788 -26.62 -10.48 35.41
N PHE A 789 -27.30 -10.51 34.25
CA PHE A 789 -27.35 -9.40 33.31
C PHE A 789 -27.88 -8.08 33.92
N PRO A 790 -28.93 -8.07 34.79
CA PRO A 790 -29.39 -6.85 35.43
C PRO A 790 -28.32 -6.17 36.28
N HIS A 791 -27.46 -6.94 36.97
CA HIS A 791 -26.37 -6.39 37.75
C HIS A 791 -25.23 -5.90 36.84
N LEU A 792 -24.89 -6.68 35.80
CA LEU A 792 -23.92 -6.24 34.77
C LEU A 792 -24.29 -4.89 34.17
N ARG A 793 -25.58 -4.69 33.87
CA ARG A 793 -26.09 -3.42 33.36
C ARG A 793 -25.83 -2.25 34.31
N LYS A 794 -26.01 -2.43 35.62
CA LYS A 794 -25.70 -1.39 36.62
C LYS A 794 -24.20 -1.05 36.61
N ILE A 795 -23.35 -2.06 36.58
CA ILE A 795 -21.88 -1.90 36.47
C ILE A 795 -21.50 -1.16 35.19
N CYS A 796 -22.05 -1.55 34.04
CA CYS A 796 -21.78 -0.88 32.76
C CYS A 796 -22.25 0.58 32.77
N ASN A 797 -23.42 0.87 33.34
CA ASN A 797 -23.97 2.22 33.42
C ASN A 797 -23.14 3.14 34.34
N ALA A 798 -22.65 2.63 35.47
CA ALA A 798 -21.73 3.37 36.35
C ALA A 798 -20.31 3.47 35.71
N GLY A 799 -19.93 2.45 34.94
CA GLY A 799 -18.62 2.26 34.34
C GLY A 799 -17.53 1.83 35.32
N ASN A 800 -17.92 1.42 36.51
CA ASN A 800 -17.10 0.84 37.57
C ASN A 800 -17.92 -0.21 38.35
N ILE A 801 -17.23 -1.05 39.14
CA ILE A 801 -17.89 -2.07 39.96
C ILE A 801 -18.77 -1.43 41.05
N VAL A 802 -19.96 -1.98 41.23
CA VAL A 802 -20.96 -1.54 42.21
C VAL A 802 -21.56 -2.76 42.92
N ASP A 803 -22.18 -2.55 44.07
CA ASP A 803 -22.94 -3.60 44.77
C ASP A 803 -24.27 -3.92 44.05
N SER A 804 -24.96 -4.98 44.47
CA SER A 804 -26.26 -5.40 43.91
C SER A 804 -27.33 -4.30 43.95
N LYS A 805 -27.24 -3.32 44.87
CA LYS A 805 -28.13 -2.15 44.93
C LYS A 805 -27.73 -1.09 43.92
N GLY A 806 -26.45 -0.99 43.56
CA GLY A 806 -25.86 -0.05 42.62
C GLY A 806 -24.96 1.00 43.28
N ASN A 807 -24.58 0.82 44.55
CA ASN A 807 -23.73 1.76 45.27
C ASN A 807 -22.24 1.45 45.05
N ASN A 808 -21.41 2.47 45.14
CA ASN A 808 -19.96 2.34 45.05
C ASN A 808 -19.35 1.89 46.40
N SER A 809 -19.54 0.61 46.72
CA SER A 809 -19.10 0.01 47.99
C SER A 809 -17.67 -0.54 47.93
N TYR A 810 -17.06 -0.61 46.74
CA TYR A 810 -15.77 -1.27 46.50
C TYR A 810 -14.61 -0.30 46.29
N LEU A 811 -14.77 0.75 45.47
CA LEU A 811 -13.66 1.68 45.16
C LEU A 811 -13.27 2.60 46.35
N ILE A 812 -13.95 2.48 47.48
CA ILE A 812 -13.56 3.15 48.73
C ILE A 812 -12.46 2.38 49.49
N HIS A 813 -12.14 1.14 49.06
CA HIS A 813 -11.18 0.26 49.71
C HIS A 813 -9.96 -0.13 48.84
N PRO A 814 -9.20 0.84 48.26
CA PRO A 814 -8.03 0.52 47.45
C PRO A 814 -6.90 -0.15 48.25
N GLU A 815 -6.86 0.00 49.58
CA GLU A 815 -5.87 -0.61 50.48
C GLU A 815 -5.84 -2.15 50.40
N ARG A 816 -6.96 -2.75 49.98
CA ARG A 816 -7.11 -4.21 49.85
C ARG A 816 -6.53 -4.76 48.56
N MET A 817 -6.04 -3.90 47.67
CA MET A 817 -5.42 -4.26 46.39
C MET A 817 -3.89 -4.12 46.43
N SER A 818 -3.27 -4.48 47.55
CA SER A 818 -1.83 -4.44 47.79
C SER A 818 -1.09 -5.59 47.07
N LEU A 819 -1.13 -5.58 45.74
CA LEU A 819 -0.54 -6.61 44.88
C LEU A 819 -0.12 -6.06 43.49
N PRO A 820 0.82 -6.71 42.78
CA PRO A 820 1.21 -6.34 41.42
C PRO A 820 0.08 -6.56 40.40
N THR A 821 -0.17 -5.58 39.53
CA THR A 821 -1.25 -5.66 38.52
C THR A 821 -0.77 -5.38 37.09
N LEU A 822 -1.31 -6.12 36.13
CA LEU A 822 -1.18 -5.86 34.69
C LEU A 822 -2.56 -5.66 34.06
N TYR A 823 -2.78 -4.51 33.40
CA TYR A 823 -4.00 -4.24 32.65
C TYR A 823 -3.71 -4.24 31.14
N ILE A 824 -4.28 -5.19 30.41
CA ILE A 824 -4.15 -5.30 28.95
C ILE A 824 -5.47 -4.89 28.31
N SER A 825 -5.44 -4.05 27.28
CA SER A 825 -6.62 -3.75 26.46
C SER A 825 -6.34 -3.86 24.97
N GLY A 826 -7.36 -4.22 24.19
CA GLY A 826 -7.27 -4.12 22.73
C GLY A 826 -7.35 -2.67 22.27
N GLY A 827 -6.59 -2.31 21.25
CA GLY A 827 -6.60 -0.95 20.68
C GLY A 827 -7.89 -0.60 19.94
N ARG A 828 -8.67 -1.59 19.48
CA ARG A 828 -9.96 -1.35 18.79
C ARG A 828 -11.11 -1.24 19.78
N THR A 829 -11.81 -0.10 19.74
CA THR A 829 -12.97 0.20 20.60
C THR A 829 -14.28 -0.48 20.14
N ILE A 830 -14.30 -1.81 20.02
CA ILE A 830 -15.48 -2.57 19.54
C ILE A 830 -16.51 -2.88 20.65
N LEU A 831 -16.07 -3.03 21.89
CA LEU A 831 -16.92 -3.26 23.07
C LEU A 831 -16.42 -2.45 24.27
N ALA A 832 -15.28 -2.85 24.85
CA ALA A 832 -14.59 -2.10 25.89
C ALA A 832 -13.61 -1.10 25.27
N THR A 833 -13.42 0.04 25.91
CA THR A 833 -12.46 1.06 25.46
C THR A 833 -11.11 0.93 26.16
N PRO A 834 -9.98 1.31 25.52
CA PRO A 834 -8.66 1.38 26.15
C PRO A 834 -8.61 2.29 27.40
N LYS A 835 -9.60 3.19 27.54
CA LYS A 835 -9.81 4.01 28.74
C LYS A 835 -10.03 3.17 30.00
N THR A 836 -10.58 1.97 29.86
CA THR A 836 -10.78 1.01 30.97
C THR A 836 -9.46 0.64 31.63
N SER A 837 -8.47 0.20 30.84
CA SER A 837 -7.14 -0.17 31.36
C SER A 837 -6.34 1.05 31.83
N PHE A 838 -6.55 2.21 31.20
CA PHE A 838 -5.93 3.47 31.60
C PHE A 838 -6.37 3.91 32.99
N LEU A 839 -7.69 3.97 33.23
CA LEU A 839 -8.24 4.35 34.54
C LEU A 839 -7.80 3.38 35.63
N ALA A 840 -7.82 2.08 35.36
CA ALA A 840 -7.37 1.04 36.27
C ALA A 840 -5.90 1.22 36.67
N ASN A 841 -5.01 1.38 35.69
CA ASN A 841 -3.58 1.58 35.95
C ASN A 841 -3.31 2.88 36.74
N LYS A 842 -3.97 3.98 36.36
CA LYS A 842 -3.82 5.28 37.05
C LYS A 842 -4.33 5.22 38.49
N TYR A 843 -5.48 4.59 38.71
CA TYR A 843 -6.06 4.42 40.04
C TYR A 843 -5.14 3.60 40.95
N MET A 844 -4.62 2.47 40.45
CA MET A 844 -3.71 1.63 41.23
C MET A 844 -2.37 2.31 41.53
N LYS A 845 -1.76 3.00 40.55
CA LYS A 845 -0.53 3.78 40.78
C LYS A 845 -0.72 4.88 41.83
N LEU A 846 -1.90 5.49 41.88
CA LEU A 846 -2.21 6.54 42.85
C LEU A 846 -2.36 5.99 44.27
N HIS A 847 -3.08 4.88 44.43
CA HIS A 847 -3.45 4.38 45.76
C HIS A 847 -2.56 3.27 46.31
N GLN A 848 -1.80 2.55 45.47
CA GLN A 848 -0.88 1.47 45.85
C GLN A 848 0.51 1.63 45.20
N PRO A 849 1.20 2.78 45.37
CA PRO A 849 2.46 3.06 44.69
C PRO A 849 3.60 2.10 45.02
N GLY A 850 3.48 1.33 46.12
CA GLY A 850 4.48 0.33 46.54
C GLY A 850 4.49 -0.95 45.70
N PHE A 851 3.53 -1.14 44.78
CA PHE A 851 3.45 -2.31 43.92
C PHE A 851 3.63 -1.95 42.44
N ARG A 852 4.06 -2.94 41.65
CA ARG A 852 4.26 -2.77 40.20
C ARG A 852 2.92 -2.80 39.47
N HIS A 853 2.59 -1.70 38.79
CA HIS A 853 1.36 -1.54 38.01
C HIS A 853 1.65 -1.25 36.54
N GLU A 854 1.32 -2.20 35.66
CA GLU A 854 1.61 -2.13 34.23
C GLU A 854 0.35 -1.99 33.38
N ARG A 855 0.51 -1.39 32.19
CA ARG A 855 -0.55 -1.25 31.20
C ARG A 855 -0.01 -1.58 29.81
N VAL A 856 -0.78 -2.34 29.04
CA VAL A 856 -0.47 -2.67 27.64
C VAL A 856 -1.71 -2.44 26.78
N VAL A 857 -1.54 -1.78 25.63
CA VAL A 857 -2.57 -1.67 24.59
C VAL A 857 -2.08 -2.44 23.37
N VAL A 858 -2.85 -3.44 22.93
CA VAL A 858 -2.47 -4.30 21.81
C VAL A 858 -3.20 -3.86 20.55
N GLU A 859 -2.45 -3.28 19.61
CA GLU A 859 -2.99 -2.73 18.36
C GLU A 859 -3.62 -3.80 17.47
N GLY A 860 -4.76 -3.46 16.88
CA GLY A 860 -5.50 -4.35 15.98
C GLY A 860 -6.41 -5.37 16.67
N PHE A 861 -6.37 -5.49 18.00
CA PHE A 861 -7.24 -6.38 18.79
C PHE A 861 -8.41 -5.60 19.42
N GLY A 862 -9.52 -6.30 19.64
CA GLY A 862 -10.73 -5.84 20.30
C GLY A 862 -10.86 -6.34 21.76
N HIS A 863 -12.00 -6.98 22.09
CA HIS A 863 -12.33 -7.37 23.46
C HIS A 863 -11.84 -8.78 23.85
N SER A 864 -12.46 -9.82 23.31
CA SER A 864 -12.16 -11.23 23.63
C SER A 864 -11.06 -11.82 22.73
N ASP A 865 -10.88 -11.27 21.53
CA ASP A 865 -9.82 -11.67 20.60
C ASP A 865 -8.40 -11.49 21.14
N LEU A 866 -8.20 -10.78 22.26
CA LEU A 866 -6.95 -10.80 23.01
C LEU A 866 -6.55 -12.20 23.52
N LEU A 867 -7.53 -13.08 23.74
CA LEU A 867 -7.30 -14.43 24.25
C LEU A 867 -7.63 -15.50 23.21
N ILE A 868 -8.70 -15.28 22.44
CA ILE A 868 -9.19 -16.25 21.45
C ILE A 868 -8.66 -16.03 20.02
N GLY A 869 -7.91 -14.94 19.78
CA GLY A 869 -7.37 -14.63 18.46
C GLY A 869 -6.21 -15.52 18.06
N GLU A 870 -6.09 -15.81 16.77
CA GLU A 870 -5.07 -16.67 16.15
C GLU A 870 -3.64 -16.23 16.49
N GLU A 871 -3.41 -14.92 16.59
CA GLU A 871 -2.10 -14.32 16.87
C GLU A 871 -1.91 -13.90 18.34
N SER A 872 -2.84 -14.27 19.23
CA SER A 872 -2.80 -13.89 20.66
C SER A 872 -1.55 -14.42 21.37
N TYR A 873 -1.11 -15.64 21.01
CA TYR A 873 0.08 -16.24 21.61
C TYR A 873 1.38 -15.51 21.27
N LYS A 874 1.43 -14.77 20.15
CA LYS A 874 2.60 -13.96 19.79
C LYS A 874 2.55 -12.55 20.37
N LYS A 875 1.35 -11.96 20.45
CA LYS A 875 1.19 -10.52 20.76
C LYS A 875 0.65 -10.20 22.15
N VAL A 876 -0.03 -11.14 22.80
CA VAL A 876 -0.72 -10.90 24.09
C VAL A 876 -0.11 -11.74 25.20
N PHE A 877 -0.01 -13.06 25.03
CA PHE A 877 0.44 -13.98 26.08
C PHE A 877 1.86 -13.66 26.62
N PRO A 878 2.83 -13.17 25.81
CA PRO A 878 4.14 -12.80 26.33
C PRO A 878 4.09 -11.71 27.41
N HIS A 879 3.12 -10.81 27.37
CA HIS A 879 2.93 -9.79 28.41
C HIS A 879 2.46 -10.40 29.73
N ILE A 880 1.52 -11.35 29.68
CA ILE A 880 1.02 -12.08 30.85
C ILE A 880 2.17 -12.90 31.48
N LEU A 881 2.90 -13.67 30.67
CA LEU A 881 4.05 -14.46 31.12
C LEU A 881 5.15 -13.60 31.73
N SER A 882 5.47 -12.46 31.10
CA SER A 882 6.47 -11.53 31.64
C SER A 882 6.07 -10.97 33.01
N HIS A 883 4.78 -10.72 33.22
CA HIS A 883 4.26 -10.23 34.49
C HIS A 883 4.31 -11.31 35.58
N ILE A 884 3.87 -12.54 35.28
CA ILE A 884 3.98 -13.70 36.18
C ILE A 884 5.45 -13.92 36.59
N ARG A 885 6.35 -14.04 35.62
CA ARG A 885 7.80 -14.24 35.87
C ARG A 885 8.42 -13.12 36.68
N SER A 886 7.93 -11.88 36.56
CA SER A 886 8.43 -10.76 37.36
C SER A 886 8.03 -10.88 38.83
N ALA A 887 6.76 -11.23 39.09
CA ALA A 887 6.25 -11.42 40.44
C ALA A 887 6.91 -12.61 41.18
N GLU A 888 7.32 -13.65 40.44
CA GLU A 888 8.05 -14.79 41.00
C GLU A 888 9.53 -14.45 41.32
N ARG A 889 10.14 -13.53 40.55
CA ARG A 889 11.53 -13.11 40.74
C ARG A 889 11.72 -12.14 41.89
N GLU A 890 10.74 -11.32 42.25
CA GLU A 890 10.86 -10.31 43.31
C GLU A 890 11.09 -10.90 44.73
N ASN A 891 11.05 -12.23 44.91
CA ASN A 891 11.57 -12.91 46.09
C ASN A 891 13.10 -13.16 46.07
N GLY A 892 13.80 -12.72 45.03
CA GLY A 892 15.26 -12.75 44.89
C GLY A 892 15.77 -11.44 44.29
N ALA A 893 16.74 -10.82 44.96
CA ALA A 893 17.42 -9.56 44.65
C ALA A 893 17.23 -8.96 43.23
N ILE A 894 16.86 -7.68 43.21
CA ILE A 894 16.74 -6.81 42.04
C ILE A 894 18.00 -6.94 41.16
N SER A 895 17.88 -7.58 40.00
CA SER A 895 18.83 -7.42 38.90
C SER A 895 18.11 -6.83 37.68
N ALA A 896 18.50 -5.60 37.36
CA ALA A 896 18.08 -4.89 36.18
C ALA A 896 18.75 -5.54 34.95
N GLY A 897 18.05 -6.45 34.28
CA GLY A 897 18.66 -7.19 33.16
C GLY A 897 17.73 -8.14 32.41
N GLY A 898 16.51 -7.71 32.08
CA GLY A 898 15.62 -8.46 31.19
C GLY A 898 15.29 -7.62 29.96
N ARG A 899 15.60 -8.12 28.76
CA ARG A 899 15.33 -7.44 27.48
C ARG A 899 13.90 -6.91 27.45
N LYS A 900 13.74 -5.58 27.51
CA LYS A 900 12.48 -4.90 27.26
C LYS A 900 12.02 -5.26 25.84
N TYR A 901 11.01 -6.13 25.73
CA TYR A 901 10.15 -6.15 24.55
C TYR A 901 9.26 -4.91 24.57
N SER A 902 9.86 -3.73 24.45
CA SER A 902 9.17 -2.44 24.29
C SER A 902 9.43 -1.91 22.88
N LYS A 903 8.90 -2.60 21.87
CA LYS A 903 8.75 -2.01 20.53
C LYS A 903 7.29 -1.70 20.17
N GLU A 904 6.31 -2.02 21.03
CA GLU A 904 4.88 -1.79 20.71
C GLU A 904 4.08 -1.10 21.83
N ALA A 905 4.65 -0.85 23.01
CA ALA A 905 4.00 -0.06 24.05
C ALA A 905 4.32 1.43 23.85
N MET A 906 3.51 2.12 23.06
CA MET A 906 3.52 3.59 23.01
C MET A 906 2.60 4.16 24.10
N ASP A 907 3.07 5.20 24.79
CA ASP A 907 2.23 6.11 25.59
C ASP A 907 1.37 6.94 24.62
N TRP A 908 0.24 6.40 24.18
CA TRP A 908 -0.76 7.14 23.42
C TRP A 908 -1.72 7.82 24.41
N GLU A 909 -1.64 9.15 24.53
CA GLU A 909 -2.68 9.97 25.17
C GLU A 909 -3.84 10.35 24.24
N ASP A 910 -3.75 10.09 22.92
CA ASP A 910 -4.83 10.39 21.98
C ASP A 910 -5.18 9.18 21.11
N ASP A 911 -6.30 8.53 21.40
CA ASP A 911 -6.82 7.41 20.61
C ASP A 911 -7.25 7.88 19.21
N PRO A 912 -6.77 7.28 18.11
CA PRO A 912 -7.25 7.59 16.76
C PRO A 912 -8.72 7.17 16.51
N TYR A 913 -9.39 6.60 17.52
CA TYR A 913 -10.83 6.32 17.62
C TYR A 913 -11.56 7.13 18.72
N GLU A 914 -10.89 7.94 19.57
CA GLU A 914 -11.62 8.91 20.43
C GLU A 914 -12.20 10.08 19.60
N GLU A 915 -11.77 10.24 18.36
CA GLU A 915 -12.42 11.11 17.36
C GLU A 915 -13.79 10.61 16.85
N TYR A 916 -14.37 9.59 17.47
CA TYR A 916 -15.80 9.25 17.31
C TYR A 916 -16.69 9.93 18.37
N GLY A 917 -16.10 10.66 19.33
CA GLY A 917 -16.81 11.34 20.42
C GLY A 917 -16.73 12.87 20.42
N GLY A 918 -16.08 13.48 19.44
CA GLY A 918 -16.07 14.94 19.25
C GLY A 918 -17.21 15.39 18.35
N PHE A 919 -18.11 16.19 18.90
CA PHE A 919 -19.21 16.87 18.20
C PHE A 919 -18.66 17.92 17.19
N SER A 920 -17.88 17.51 16.19
CA SER A 920 -17.23 18.44 15.26
C SER A 920 -16.92 17.84 13.88
N THR A 921 -17.95 17.59 13.09
CA THR A 921 -17.95 17.94 11.66
C THR A 921 -19.33 18.44 11.32
N TRP A 922 -19.41 19.66 10.80
CA TRP A 922 -20.59 20.50 10.52
C TRP A 922 -21.64 19.95 9.54
N PHE A 923 -21.78 18.63 9.40
CA PHE A 923 -22.84 18.03 8.61
C PHE A 923 -23.60 17.03 9.46
N SER A 924 -24.90 17.31 9.65
CA SER A 924 -25.85 16.36 10.20
C SER A 924 -25.73 15.01 9.44
N PRO A 925 -25.89 13.86 10.12
CA PRO A 925 -26.08 12.54 9.51
C PRO A 925 -26.93 12.56 8.23
N PHE A 926 -27.98 13.39 8.27
CA PHE A 926 -28.92 13.58 7.19
C PHE A 926 -28.27 14.24 5.96
N VAL A 927 -27.37 15.20 6.17
CA VAL A 927 -26.64 15.88 5.10
C VAL A 927 -25.58 14.98 4.47
N VAL A 928 -24.95 14.09 5.24
CA VAL A 928 -24.00 13.10 4.68
C VAL A 928 -24.74 12.07 3.82
N ILE A 929 -25.89 11.58 4.29
CA ILE A 929 -26.75 10.67 3.51
C ILE A 929 -27.27 11.39 2.26
N LEU A 930 -27.68 12.66 2.38
CA LEU A 930 -28.14 13.48 1.26
C LEU A 930 -27.02 13.78 0.25
N LEU A 931 -25.80 14.08 0.70
CA LEU A 931 -24.66 14.33 -0.18
C LEU A 931 -24.21 13.05 -0.89
N PHE A 932 -24.23 11.91 -0.20
CA PHE A 932 -23.95 10.61 -0.81
C PHE A 932 -25.05 10.22 -1.81
N SER A 933 -26.32 10.40 -1.46
CA SER A 933 -27.44 10.14 -2.38
C SER A 933 -27.47 11.12 -3.56
N MET A 934 -27.10 12.39 -3.36
CA MET A 934 -26.91 13.37 -4.42
C MET A 934 -25.70 13.03 -5.29
N LEU A 935 -24.59 12.55 -4.74
CA LEU A 935 -23.44 12.09 -5.54
C LEU A 935 -23.82 10.88 -6.38
N VAL A 936 -24.59 9.93 -5.81
CA VAL A 936 -25.14 8.79 -6.54
C VAL A 936 -26.09 9.29 -7.64
N ALA A 937 -27.02 10.20 -7.33
CA ALA A 937 -27.96 10.77 -8.29
C ALA A 937 -27.28 11.61 -9.38
N LEU A 938 -26.23 12.36 -9.04
CA LEU A 938 -25.41 13.15 -9.97
C LEU A 938 -24.61 12.22 -10.88
N CYS A 939 -24.04 11.13 -10.34
CA CYS A 939 -23.40 10.09 -11.15
C CYS A 939 -24.40 9.40 -12.10
N LEU A 940 -25.65 9.19 -11.67
CA LEU A 940 -26.71 8.66 -12.52
C LEU A 940 -27.21 9.69 -13.57
N SER A 941 -27.15 10.99 -13.27
CA SER A 941 -27.60 12.09 -14.13
C SER A 941 -26.54 12.54 -15.17
N ILE A 942 -25.26 12.57 -14.81
CA ILE A 942 -24.16 13.00 -15.70
C ILE A 942 -23.86 11.94 -16.76
N PHE A 943 -24.10 10.68 -16.44
CA PHE A 943 -23.88 9.55 -17.34
C PHE A 943 -25.24 8.99 -17.73
N ASN A 944 -25.90 9.66 -18.70
CA ASN A 944 -27.16 9.22 -19.32
C ASN A 944 -27.24 7.70 -19.38
N PHE A 945 -28.17 7.14 -18.60
CA PHE A 945 -28.69 5.80 -18.79
C PHE A 945 -29.55 5.73 -20.04
#